data_AF-A0A363UP93-F1
#
_entry.id   AF-A0A363UP93-F1
#
_cell.length_a   1.000
_cell.length_b   1.000
_cell.length_c   1.000
_cell.angle_alpha   90.00
_cell.angle_beta   90.00
_cell.angle_gamma   90.00
#
_symmetry.space_group_name_H-M   'P 1'
#
loop_
_entity.id
_entity.type
_entity.pdbx_description
1 polymer ?
#
loop_
_entity_poly.entity_id
_entity_poly.type
_entity_poly.pdbx_seq_one_letter_code
_entity_poly.pdbx_strand_id
1 'polypeptide(L)'
;MVRSAARACSLARRHMPPVGLAGLFMLTALVCGVAVAQPLPPDRPDFPSLTLDGPLSGQAAVLALGDDLAAVAAYYRMPADVLAALLQNDPTARIDGGGRIYFVEDGLHQPLAASTAASSQTTGALDRSRTFNLSSLPGSNRSIYLDFDGHSITGEEWNNGARINAGPWDIDGRPGQFSDQEHRIIQAVWQRVAEDFAPFDVNVTTREPVESDLIRDSRNDGRFGMRVVITPNTFYDCDCGGVAYLSVFDYFGSNPGRYQPAWVFNSSEETIAEAVSHEAGHTLGLRHDGVDSDPYYRGHGSGATSWAPIMGISYGQAVTQWSRGEYAGANNTQDDIATMPDNGAALRLDDAGDGPNTANRLQVRLSGGTQRVEHTGTITRDEDTDWLMFVAGAGPAGFTIEPGPIRPNLDVRLQLIDSDGVMLADASPRDRLGASLAVELGGGTYYLVVDGVGTGNPTVAYSDYGSIGAYRITGSYPDTDAQPPVARFTTSPEQGGTPQWVSTDASDSQDPDGRIVDYRWDFGDGRIAEGPQAYCTYSQPGTYMISLTVRDNDGLGDALRKAVTITATPSVSTVGAPVTAATEGDPLNQCMPGEQSEQSGNTNGRTNSTPQGNQDDPVASDDDPAVAPDAPSSAGSGAVAPWTLLLLLMLTAGRYHSRFHAAFRFLPIG
;
A
#
# COMPACT_ATOMS: atom_id res chain seq x y z
N MET A 1 -11.95 18.28 37.14
CA MET A 1 -10.82 17.42 36.69
C MET A 1 -10.99 17.31 35.18
N VAL A 2 -10.45 18.25 34.40
CA VAL A 2 -9.09 18.27 33.89
C VAL A 2 -8.53 19.70 33.95
N ARG A 3 -7.49 19.89 34.78
CA ARG A 3 -6.60 21.07 34.80
C ARG A 3 -5.21 20.48 34.98
N SER A 4 -4.40 20.48 33.92
CA SER A 4 -2.93 20.51 33.94
C SER A 4 -2.38 20.14 32.56
N ALA A 5 -2.13 21.15 31.71
CA ALA A 5 -1.06 21.20 30.71
C ALA A 5 -1.23 22.44 29.81
N ALA A 6 -1.31 23.64 30.40
CA ALA A 6 -1.23 24.90 29.64
C ALA A 6 -0.78 26.03 30.57
N ARG A 7 0.50 26.00 30.99
CA ARG A 7 1.19 27.14 31.62
C ARG A 7 2.70 26.85 31.77
N ALA A 8 3.47 27.12 30.72
CA ALA A 8 4.90 27.42 30.82
C ALA A 8 5.46 27.96 29.49
N CYS A 9 5.12 29.20 29.10
CA CYS A 9 6.03 30.07 28.36
C CYS A 9 5.42 31.48 28.20
N SER A 10 5.66 32.34 29.18
CA SER A 10 5.56 33.80 29.02
C SER A 10 6.22 34.43 30.24
N LEU A 11 7.41 35.00 30.03
CA LEU A 11 8.00 36.18 30.68
C LEU A 11 9.53 36.09 30.71
N ALA A 12 10.18 36.76 29.74
CA ALA A 12 11.34 37.63 29.98
C ALA A 12 11.74 38.39 28.70
N ARG A 13 11.05 39.50 28.41
CA ARG A 13 11.67 40.60 27.65
C ARG A 13 12.50 41.41 28.65
N ARG A 14 13.83 41.47 28.46
CA ARG A 14 14.66 42.70 28.52
C ARG A 14 16.16 42.36 28.37
N HIS A 15 16.80 43.14 27.50
CA HIS A 15 18.25 43.36 27.29
C HIS A 15 18.99 42.45 26.31
N MET A 16 19.22 42.98 25.10
CA MET A 16 20.31 42.58 24.19
C MET A 16 21.65 43.16 24.67
N PRO A 17 22.77 42.48 24.39
CA PRO A 17 23.68 42.96 23.36
C PRO A 17 24.06 41.85 22.33
N PRO A 18 24.65 42.19 21.16
CA PRO A 18 24.78 41.26 20.05
C PRO A 18 26.19 40.68 19.93
N VAL A 19 26.35 39.35 19.93
CA VAL A 19 27.47 38.66 19.28
C VAL A 19 27.03 37.24 18.90
N GLY A 20 27.29 36.84 17.65
CA GLY A 20 26.86 35.55 17.10
C GLY A 20 27.80 34.37 17.38
N LEU A 21 27.26 33.17 17.15
CA LEU A 21 27.90 32.03 16.47
C LEU A 21 26.80 30.98 16.27
N ALA A 22 26.51 30.62 15.02
CA ALA A 22 25.61 29.52 14.69
C ALA A 22 26.31 28.19 15.01
N GLY A 23 25.84 27.50 16.04
CA GLY A 23 26.23 26.13 16.39
C GLY A 23 25.13 25.16 15.96
N LEU A 24 25.48 24.27 15.05
CA LEU A 24 24.67 23.18 14.51
C LEU A 24 24.26 22.22 15.65
N PHE A 25 22.99 22.28 16.07
CA PHE A 25 22.37 21.20 16.84
C PHE A 25 21.63 20.29 15.87
N MET A 26 22.19 19.11 15.61
CA MET A 26 21.41 17.97 15.12
C MET A 26 20.41 17.62 16.22
N LEU A 27 19.18 18.09 16.06
CA LEU A 27 18.05 17.58 16.80
C LEU A 27 17.63 16.28 16.11
N THR A 28 17.87 15.15 16.75
CA THR A 28 17.09 13.94 16.47
C THR A 28 15.64 14.26 16.83
N ALA A 29 14.87 14.69 15.84
CA ALA A 29 13.43 14.80 15.95
C ALA A 29 12.89 13.38 16.09
N LEU A 30 12.64 12.95 17.33
CA LEU A 30 11.61 11.96 17.57
C LEU A 30 10.32 12.61 17.07
N VAL A 31 9.83 12.18 15.90
CA VAL A 31 8.54 12.61 15.36
C VAL A 31 7.47 12.04 16.28
N CYS A 32 7.20 12.73 17.38
CA CYS A 32 5.85 12.74 17.92
C CYS A 32 5.00 13.38 16.82
N GLY A 33 4.24 12.56 16.10
CA GLY A 33 3.28 13.02 15.10
C GLY A 33 2.28 13.97 15.74
N VAL A 34 2.60 15.26 15.73
CA VAL A 34 1.61 16.30 15.89
C VAL A 34 0.86 16.27 14.57
N ALA A 35 -0.34 15.69 14.56
CA ALA A 35 -1.24 15.83 13.42
C ALA A 35 -1.40 17.32 13.16
N VAL A 36 -0.79 17.81 12.08
CA VAL A 36 -1.01 19.18 11.62
C VAL A 36 -2.46 19.17 11.15
N ALA A 37 -3.30 19.95 11.82
CA ALA A 37 -4.69 20.08 11.39
C ALA A 37 -4.70 20.66 9.97
N GLN A 38 -5.32 19.94 9.02
CA GLN A 38 -5.47 20.42 7.65
C GLN A 38 -6.18 21.78 7.63
N PRO A 39 -5.87 22.63 6.63
CA PRO A 39 -6.58 23.89 6.47
C PRO A 39 -8.09 23.65 6.31
N LEU A 40 -8.87 24.55 6.89
CA LEU A 40 -10.30 24.62 6.63
C LEU A 40 -10.54 25.10 5.18
N PRO A 41 -11.59 24.65 4.50
CA PRO A 41 -11.91 25.13 3.16
C PRO A 41 -12.19 26.65 3.19
N PRO A 42 -11.88 27.36 2.11
CA PRO A 42 -12.07 28.81 2.05
C PRO A 42 -13.55 29.18 2.15
N ASP A 43 -13.80 30.34 2.75
CA ASP A 43 -15.15 30.83 2.99
C ASP A 43 -15.91 31.09 1.68
N ARG A 44 -17.14 30.57 1.59
CA ARG A 44 -18.10 30.95 0.54
C ARG A 44 -18.84 32.24 0.92
N PRO A 45 -19.31 33.03 -0.07
CA PRO A 45 -20.29 34.09 0.20
C PRO A 45 -21.58 33.47 0.77
N ASP A 46 -22.41 34.29 1.42
CA ASP A 46 -23.72 33.84 1.86
C ASP A 46 -24.60 33.49 0.64
N PHE A 47 -25.33 32.38 0.73
CA PHE A 47 -26.26 31.98 -0.32
C PHE A 47 -27.46 32.95 -0.37
N PRO A 48 -27.91 33.42 -1.55
CA PRO A 48 -29.04 34.33 -1.65
C PRO A 48 -30.34 33.70 -1.13
N SER A 49 -31.21 34.50 -0.52
CA SER A 49 -32.51 34.01 -0.02
C SER A 49 -33.53 33.98 -1.15
N LEU A 50 -33.76 32.79 -1.72
CA LEU A 50 -34.67 32.57 -2.84
C LEU A 50 -35.90 31.75 -2.40
N THR A 51 -37.00 31.93 -3.13
CA THR A 51 -38.18 31.07 -3.05
C THR A 51 -38.74 30.94 -4.46
N LEU A 52 -38.50 29.79 -5.06
CA LEU A 52 -38.83 29.48 -6.45
C LEU A 52 -39.94 28.43 -6.51
N ASP A 53 -40.76 28.50 -7.54
CA ASP A 53 -41.74 27.46 -7.87
C ASP A 53 -41.01 26.32 -8.62
N GLY A 54 -40.10 25.63 -7.91
CA GLY A 54 -39.19 24.62 -8.45
C GLY A 54 -39.10 23.35 -7.61
N PRO A 55 -38.67 22.23 -8.20
CA PRO A 55 -37.40 22.20 -8.94
C PRO A 55 -37.49 22.65 -10.41
N LEU A 56 -36.44 23.31 -10.89
CA LEU A 56 -36.34 23.84 -12.26
C LEU A 56 -35.04 23.39 -12.93
N SER A 57 -35.05 23.29 -14.26
CA SER A 57 -33.85 23.06 -15.08
C SER A 57 -33.91 23.89 -16.37
N GLY A 58 -32.86 23.84 -17.19
CA GLY A 58 -32.85 24.48 -18.49
C GLY A 58 -32.92 26.00 -18.42
N GLN A 59 -33.48 26.57 -19.49
CA GLN A 59 -33.75 28.00 -19.57
C GLN A 59 -34.71 28.50 -18.47
N ALA A 60 -35.62 27.65 -17.98
CA ALA A 60 -36.56 28.03 -16.93
C ALA A 60 -35.83 28.31 -15.61
N ALA A 61 -34.83 27.50 -15.25
CA ALA A 61 -33.99 27.74 -14.08
C ALA A 61 -33.23 29.07 -14.20
N VAL A 62 -32.60 29.33 -15.35
CA VAL A 62 -31.84 30.56 -15.58
C VAL A 62 -32.75 31.81 -15.49
N LEU A 63 -33.95 31.74 -16.06
CA LEU A 63 -34.92 32.85 -15.98
C LEU A 63 -35.45 33.05 -14.55
N ALA A 64 -35.63 31.97 -13.78
CA ALA A 64 -36.10 32.04 -12.41
C ALA A 64 -35.05 32.63 -11.46
N LEU A 65 -33.77 32.35 -11.69
CA LEU A 65 -32.67 32.97 -10.94
C LEU A 65 -32.54 34.46 -11.26
N GLY A 66 -32.78 34.87 -12.51
CA GLY A 66 -32.83 36.29 -12.89
C GLY A 66 -31.62 37.09 -12.40
N ASP A 67 -31.86 38.14 -11.63
CA ASP A 67 -30.83 39.03 -11.08
C ASP A 67 -29.93 38.33 -10.03
N ASP A 68 -30.39 37.23 -9.43
CA ASP A 68 -29.64 36.47 -8.41
C ASP A 68 -28.67 35.44 -9.03
N LEU A 69 -28.72 35.21 -10.35
CA LEU A 69 -27.85 34.24 -11.05
C LEU A 69 -26.36 34.45 -10.70
N ALA A 70 -25.90 35.70 -10.67
CA ALA A 70 -24.50 36.00 -10.36
C ALA A 70 -24.15 35.70 -8.89
N ALA A 71 -25.07 35.92 -7.95
CA ALA A 71 -24.86 35.62 -6.54
C ALA A 71 -24.85 34.10 -6.29
N VAL A 72 -25.75 33.35 -6.95
CA VAL A 72 -25.76 31.88 -6.91
C VAL A 72 -24.48 31.32 -7.51
N ALA A 73 -24.04 31.80 -8.68
CA ALA A 73 -22.80 31.36 -9.31
C ALA A 73 -21.57 31.62 -8.43
N ALA A 74 -21.51 32.80 -7.79
CA ALA A 74 -20.44 33.15 -6.87
C ALA A 74 -20.38 32.22 -5.64
N TYR A 75 -21.53 31.74 -5.14
CA TYR A 75 -21.55 30.74 -4.07
C TYR A 75 -20.85 29.44 -4.49
N TYR A 76 -21.12 28.97 -5.70
CA TYR A 76 -20.49 27.77 -6.27
C TYR A 76 -19.11 28.04 -6.90
N ARG A 77 -18.54 29.23 -6.68
CA ARG A 77 -17.21 29.65 -7.17
C ARG A 77 -17.05 29.47 -8.69
N MET A 78 -18.13 29.68 -9.43
CA MET A 78 -18.11 29.63 -10.88
C MET A 78 -18.59 30.95 -11.48
N PRO A 79 -18.17 31.29 -12.70
CA PRO A 79 -18.73 32.42 -13.45
C PRO A 79 -20.24 32.24 -13.70
N ALA A 80 -20.98 33.35 -13.79
CA ALA A 80 -22.43 33.33 -13.99
C ALA A 80 -22.85 32.77 -15.36
N ASP A 81 -22.04 33.00 -16.39
CA ASP A 81 -22.21 32.42 -17.72
C ASP A 81 -21.95 30.91 -17.72
N VAL A 82 -20.99 30.43 -16.91
CA VAL A 82 -20.76 28.99 -16.71
C VAL A 82 -21.95 28.35 -16.01
N LEU A 83 -22.51 28.97 -14.96
CA LEU A 83 -23.73 28.48 -14.31
C LEU A 83 -24.93 28.46 -15.27
N ALA A 84 -25.11 29.52 -16.06
CA ALA A 84 -26.18 29.57 -17.06
C ALA A 84 -26.03 28.47 -18.11
N ALA A 85 -24.81 28.22 -18.58
CA ALA A 85 -24.51 27.16 -19.54
C ALA A 85 -24.74 25.77 -18.94
N LEU A 86 -24.31 25.52 -17.70
CA LEU A 86 -24.58 24.29 -16.96
C LEU A 86 -26.09 23.99 -16.96
N LEU A 87 -26.89 24.93 -16.44
CA LEU A 87 -28.33 24.73 -16.31
C LEU A 87 -29.03 24.55 -17.67
N GLN A 88 -28.53 25.16 -18.74
CA GLN A 88 -29.13 25.07 -20.08
C GLN A 88 -28.74 23.80 -20.85
N ASN A 89 -27.49 23.37 -20.72
CA ASN A 89 -26.91 22.32 -21.56
C ASN A 89 -26.90 20.96 -20.88
N ASP A 90 -26.88 20.94 -19.54
CA ASP A 90 -26.96 19.72 -18.76
C ASP A 90 -28.40 19.50 -18.29
N PRO A 91 -29.13 18.51 -18.87
CA PRO A 91 -30.51 18.25 -18.48
C PRO A 91 -30.64 17.63 -17.07
N THR A 92 -29.57 17.10 -16.49
CA THR A 92 -29.57 16.48 -15.15
C THR A 92 -29.33 17.50 -14.05
N ALA A 93 -28.74 18.66 -14.37
CA ALA A 93 -28.56 19.78 -13.45
C ALA A 93 -29.89 20.52 -13.18
N ARG A 94 -30.30 20.55 -11.91
CA ARG A 94 -31.55 21.17 -11.45
C ARG A 94 -31.29 22.15 -10.31
N ILE A 95 -32.17 23.13 -10.14
CA ILE A 95 -32.24 23.98 -8.94
C ILE A 95 -33.48 23.65 -8.11
N ASP A 96 -33.35 23.58 -6.79
CA ASP A 96 -34.46 23.37 -5.86
C ASP A 96 -35.30 24.66 -5.65
N GLY A 97 -36.32 24.59 -4.78
CA GLY A 97 -37.14 25.76 -4.42
C GLY A 97 -36.38 26.89 -3.71
N GLY A 98 -35.20 26.59 -3.16
CA GLY A 98 -34.26 27.57 -2.61
C GLY A 98 -33.18 28.04 -3.59
N GLY A 99 -33.20 27.57 -4.85
CA GLY A 99 -32.20 27.89 -5.87
C GLY A 99 -30.89 27.09 -5.79
N ARG A 100 -30.81 26.05 -4.95
CA ARG A 100 -29.62 25.20 -4.79
C ARG A 100 -29.51 24.19 -5.92
N ILE A 101 -28.30 24.02 -6.43
CA ILE A 101 -27.99 23.09 -7.52
C ILE A 101 -27.86 21.66 -6.98
N TYR A 102 -28.50 20.73 -7.66
CA TYR A 102 -28.34 19.29 -7.48
C TYR A 102 -28.44 18.58 -8.84
N PHE A 103 -27.89 17.38 -8.89
CA PHE A 103 -27.87 16.54 -10.08
C PHE A 103 -28.75 15.31 -9.89
N VAL A 104 -29.38 14.85 -10.97
CA VAL A 104 -30.20 13.64 -11.03
C VAL A 104 -29.75 12.81 -12.23
N GLU A 105 -29.09 11.69 -11.96
CA GLU A 105 -28.36 10.91 -12.97
C GLU A 105 -29.27 10.02 -13.83
N ASP A 106 -30.21 10.65 -14.53
CA ASP A 106 -31.31 10.03 -15.28
C ASP A 106 -30.81 9.05 -16.36
N GLY A 107 -31.34 7.83 -16.37
CA GLY A 107 -31.02 6.79 -17.36
C GLY A 107 -29.70 6.05 -17.11
N LEU A 108 -29.04 6.30 -15.97
CA LEU A 108 -27.82 5.62 -15.54
C LEU A 108 -28.06 4.53 -14.49
N HIS A 109 -29.32 4.27 -14.11
CA HIS A 109 -29.64 3.15 -13.25
C HIS A 109 -29.31 1.82 -13.95
N GLN A 110 -28.34 1.09 -13.40
CA GLN A 110 -27.93 -0.22 -13.87
C GLN A 110 -28.34 -1.29 -12.85
N PRO A 111 -29.48 -1.97 -13.06
CA PRO A 111 -29.85 -3.11 -12.24
C PRO A 111 -28.88 -4.28 -12.46
N LEU A 112 -28.75 -5.16 -11.47
CA LEU A 112 -27.86 -6.31 -11.52
C LEU A 112 -28.21 -7.14 -12.75
N ALA A 113 -27.32 -7.16 -13.75
CA ALA A 113 -27.50 -8.03 -14.90
C ALA A 113 -27.52 -9.48 -14.44
N ALA A 114 -28.44 -10.29 -14.98
CA ALA A 114 -28.50 -11.71 -14.68
C ALA A 114 -27.19 -12.39 -15.11
N SER A 115 -26.31 -12.65 -14.14
CA SER A 115 -25.12 -13.50 -14.25
C SER A 115 -24.11 -13.10 -15.35
N THR A 116 -23.06 -12.40 -14.95
CA THR A 116 -21.72 -12.79 -15.40
C THR A 116 -20.86 -13.06 -14.16
N ALA A 117 -20.19 -14.20 -14.19
CA ALA A 117 -19.44 -14.77 -13.08
C ALA A 117 -18.54 -13.73 -12.41
N ALA A 118 -18.53 -13.75 -11.07
CA ALA A 118 -17.59 -13.01 -10.24
C ALA A 118 -16.18 -13.13 -10.83
N SER A 119 -15.50 -11.99 -11.00
CA SER A 119 -14.09 -12.00 -11.35
C SER A 119 -13.35 -12.77 -10.25
N SER A 120 -12.67 -13.84 -10.65
CA SER A 120 -11.83 -14.65 -9.78
C SER A 120 -10.49 -13.97 -9.54
N GLN A 121 -10.48 -12.69 -9.14
CA GLN A 121 -9.26 -12.01 -8.73
C GLN A 121 -9.07 -12.20 -7.23
N THR A 122 -8.12 -13.07 -6.90
CA THR A 122 -7.69 -13.45 -5.54
C THR A 122 -6.65 -12.49 -4.95
N THR A 123 -6.31 -11.40 -5.63
CA THR A 123 -5.39 -10.37 -5.14
C THR A 123 -6.17 -9.34 -4.33
N GLY A 124 -5.83 -9.17 -3.04
CA GLY A 124 -6.45 -8.14 -2.18
C GLY A 124 -7.72 -8.56 -1.43
N ALA A 125 -8.04 -9.86 -1.36
CA ALA A 125 -9.20 -10.34 -0.60
C ALA A 125 -9.09 -9.99 0.90
N LEU A 126 -9.97 -9.11 1.39
CA LEU A 126 -10.02 -8.72 2.80
C LEU A 126 -10.84 -9.73 3.62
N ASP A 127 -10.50 -9.84 4.91
CA ASP A 127 -11.29 -10.60 5.89
C ASP A 127 -12.75 -10.12 5.89
N ARG A 128 -13.69 -11.03 5.61
CA ARG A 128 -15.13 -10.72 5.49
C ARG A 128 -15.73 -10.17 6.78
N SER A 129 -15.19 -10.53 7.94
CA SER A 129 -15.64 -10.00 9.23
C SER A 129 -15.39 -8.49 9.39
N ARG A 130 -14.52 -7.91 8.54
CA ARG A 130 -14.17 -6.49 8.56
C ARG A 130 -14.97 -5.64 7.58
N THR A 131 -15.93 -6.20 6.84
CA THR A 131 -16.61 -5.50 5.74
C THR A 131 -17.26 -4.17 6.17
N PHE A 132 -17.79 -4.08 7.38
CA PHE A 132 -18.37 -2.86 7.97
C PHE A 132 -17.41 -2.17 8.96
N ASN A 133 -16.11 -2.40 8.79
CA ASN A 133 -15.03 -1.84 9.60
C ASN A 133 -13.79 -1.52 8.76
N LEU A 134 -13.99 -1.12 7.50
CA LEU A 134 -12.91 -0.71 6.58
C LEU A 134 -12.70 0.80 6.65
N SER A 135 -11.46 1.25 6.47
CA SER A 135 -11.06 2.66 6.58
C SER A 135 -9.79 2.87 5.76
N SER A 136 -9.83 3.80 4.80
CA SER A 136 -8.71 4.06 3.88
C SER A 136 -7.65 4.94 4.52
N LEU A 137 -8.07 5.87 5.38
CA LEU A 137 -7.19 6.81 6.08
C LEU A 137 -7.67 7.03 7.53
N PRO A 138 -7.50 6.03 8.43
CA PRO A 138 -7.93 6.16 9.81
C PRO A 138 -7.33 7.39 10.49
N GLY A 139 -8.19 8.24 11.07
CA GLY A 139 -7.77 9.44 11.79
C GLY A 139 -7.86 10.73 10.98
N SER A 140 -8.16 10.67 9.68
CA SER A 140 -8.52 11.87 8.92
C SER A 140 -9.70 12.59 9.59
N ASN A 141 -9.70 13.92 9.48
CA ASN A 141 -10.82 14.74 9.90
C ASN A 141 -11.89 14.90 8.81
N ARG A 142 -11.71 14.27 7.64
CA ARG A 142 -12.73 14.18 6.60
C ARG A 142 -13.13 12.73 6.41
N SER A 143 -14.41 12.49 6.20
CA SER A 143 -14.90 11.13 5.95
C SER A 143 -15.91 11.08 4.81
N ILE A 144 -15.81 10.04 3.99
CA ILE A 144 -16.89 9.60 3.10
C ILE A 144 -17.34 8.24 3.64
N TYR A 145 -18.54 8.21 4.21
CA TYR A 145 -19.12 6.99 4.75
C TYR A 145 -19.99 6.31 3.70
N LEU A 146 -19.65 5.07 3.35
CA LEU A 146 -20.40 4.23 2.43
C LEU A 146 -21.42 3.42 3.22
N ASP A 147 -22.67 3.87 3.18
CA ASP A 147 -23.77 3.29 3.93
C ASP A 147 -24.54 2.27 3.06
N PHE A 148 -24.25 0.99 3.30
CA PHE A 148 -25.00 -0.14 2.73
C PHE A 148 -26.08 -0.66 3.69
N ASP A 149 -26.06 -0.25 4.96
CA ASP A 149 -26.93 -0.76 6.03
C ASP A 149 -28.34 -0.15 5.97
N GLY A 150 -28.48 0.94 5.21
CA GLY A 150 -29.72 1.67 5.03
C GLY A 150 -29.83 2.85 5.97
N HIS A 151 -30.59 3.86 5.54
CA HIS A 151 -30.64 5.15 6.23
C HIS A 151 -32.05 5.74 6.24
N SER A 152 -32.37 6.53 7.25
CA SER A 152 -33.66 7.20 7.35
C SER A 152 -33.48 8.67 7.70
N ILE A 153 -33.98 9.54 6.84
CA ILE A 153 -33.96 10.99 7.02
C ILE A 153 -35.36 11.54 7.19
N THR A 154 -35.51 12.63 7.93
CA THR A 154 -36.78 13.35 8.08
C THR A 154 -36.50 14.85 8.09
N GLY A 155 -37.14 15.59 7.17
CA GLY A 155 -37.08 17.05 7.18
C GLY A 155 -35.93 17.68 6.39
N GLU A 156 -35.68 17.18 5.18
CA GLU A 156 -34.65 17.72 4.28
C GLU A 156 -35.29 18.24 2.99
N GLU A 157 -34.53 18.94 2.15
CA GLU A 157 -35.00 19.31 0.80
C GLU A 157 -35.41 18.09 -0.03
N TRP A 158 -34.94 16.92 0.37
CA TRP A 158 -35.38 15.64 -0.14
C TRP A 158 -36.86 15.39 0.19
N ASN A 159 -37.67 15.18 -0.87
CA ASN A 159 -39.08 14.77 -0.79
C ASN A 159 -40.02 15.77 -0.05
N ASN A 160 -39.81 17.08 -0.24
CA ASN A 160 -40.64 18.14 0.36
C ASN A 160 -40.77 18.02 1.89
N GLY A 161 -39.70 17.57 2.56
CA GLY A 161 -39.66 17.36 4.01
C GLY A 161 -40.37 16.08 4.50
N ALA A 162 -40.90 15.25 3.60
CA ALA A 162 -41.42 13.94 3.96
C ALA A 162 -40.29 12.97 4.32
N ARG A 163 -40.57 12.04 5.24
CA ARG A 163 -39.60 11.04 5.68
C ARG A 163 -39.25 10.09 4.52
N ILE A 164 -37.95 9.89 4.30
CA ILE A 164 -37.42 8.84 3.41
C ILE A 164 -36.83 7.73 4.28
N ASN A 165 -37.16 6.49 3.93
CA ASN A 165 -36.57 5.30 4.53
C ASN A 165 -35.91 4.50 3.42
N ALA A 166 -34.59 4.60 3.31
CA ALA A 166 -33.80 3.77 2.42
C ALA A 166 -33.54 2.43 3.11
N GLY A 167 -33.86 1.34 2.41
CA GLY A 167 -33.56 0.00 2.88
C GLY A 167 -32.08 -0.33 2.72
N PRO A 168 -31.57 -1.32 3.49
CA PRO A 168 -30.25 -1.86 3.28
C PRO A 168 -30.08 -2.34 1.83
N TRP A 169 -28.86 -2.22 1.31
CA TRP A 169 -28.51 -2.81 0.03
C TRP A 169 -28.63 -4.34 0.08
N ASP A 170 -29.21 -4.93 -0.96
CA ASP A 170 -29.61 -6.34 -0.97
C ASP A 170 -29.71 -6.84 -2.42
N ILE A 171 -28.98 -7.91 -2.74
CA ILE A 171 -29.03 -8.57 -4.05
C ILE A 171 -29.62 -9.99 -3.98
N ASP A 172 -29.89 -10.52 -2.78
CA ASP A 172 -30.37 -11.89 -2.59
C ASP A 172 -31.79 -11.99 -1.97
N GLY A 173 -32.39 -10.85 -1.66
CA GLY A 173 -33.74 -10.73 -1.11
C GLY A 173 -33.79 -10.85 0.41
N ARG A 174 -32.67 -10.62 1.12
CA ARG A 174 -32.56 -10.67 2.58
C ARG A 174 -31.99 -9.36 3.15
N PRO A 175 -32.80 -8.28 3.18
CA PRO A 175 -32.34 -6.97 3.64
C PRO A 175 -31.72 -7.02 5.04
N GLY A 176 -30.51 -6.47 5.17
CA GLY A 176 -29.76 -6.40 6.44
C GLY A 176 -29.07 -7.70 6.85
N GLN A 177 -29.08 -8.75 6.02
CA GLN A 177 -28.33 -9.99 6.23
C GLN A 177 -27.37 -10.24 5.05
N PHE A 178 -26.23 -9.55 5.07
CA PHE A 178 -25.26 -9.61 3.98
C PHE A 178 -24.62 -10.99 3.82
N SER A 179 -24.78 -11.54 2.62
CA SER A 179 -24.16 -12.77 2.13
C SER A 179 -22.65 -12.60 1.88
N ASP A 180 -21.92 -13.72 1.72
CA ASP A 180 -20.51 -13.69 1.32
C ASP A 180 -20.28 -13.00 -0.04
N GLN A 181 -21.28 -13.03 -0.93
CA GLN A 181 -21.21 -12.36 -2.22
C GLN A 181 -21.36 -10.84 -2.05
N GLU A 182 -22.30 -10.39 -1.23
CA GLU A 182 -22.46 -8.98 -0.92
C GLU A 182 -21.24 -8.43 -0.18
N HIS A 183 -20.69 -9.18 0.77
CA HIS A 183 -19.44 -8.78 1.43
C HIS A 183 -18.28 -8.60 0.44
N ARG A 184 -18.18 -9.45 -0.60
CA ARG A 184 -17.17 -9.28 -1.66
C ARG A 184 -17.39 -7.99 -2.44
N ILE A 185 -18.63 -7.72 -2.84
CA ILE A 185 -18.98 -6.54 -3.62
C ILE A 185 -18.75 -5.27 -2.79
N ILE A 186 -19.18 -5.23 -1.54
CA ILE A 186 -18.97 -4.08 -0.64
C ILE A 186 -17.48 -3.80 -0.46
N GLN A 187 -16.66 -4.84 -0.25
CA GLN A 187 -15.21 -4.68 -0.12
C GLN A 187 -14.56 -4.15 -1.40
N ALA A 188 -14.96 -4.66 -2.56
CA ALA A 188 -14.43 -4.22 -3.84
C ALA A 188 -14.87 -2.78 -4.19
N VAL A 189 -16.13 -2.42 -3.90
CA VAL A 189 -16.62 -1.04 -3.99
C VAL A 189 -15.79 -0.12 -3.10
N TRP A 190 -15.61 -0.49 -1.83
CA TRP A 190 -14.79 0.31 -0.90
C TRP A 190 -13.35 0.47 -1.40
N GLN A 191 -12.71 -0.58 -1.93
CA GLN A 191 -11.33 -0.49 -2.46
C GLN A 191 -11.22 0.49 -3.63
N ARG A 192 -12.20 0.50 -4.54
CA ARG A 192 -12.20 1.40 -5.71
C ARG A 192 -12.45 2.85 -5.32
N VAL A 193 -13.47 3.10 -4.50
CA VAL A 193 -13.75 4.46 -4.00
C VAL A 193 -12.59 4.95 -3.12
N ALA A 194 -11.97 4.07 -2.34
CA ALA A 194 -10.79 4.43 -1.56
C ALA A 194 -9.58 4.79 -2.43
N GLU A 195 -9.44 4.17 -3.60
CA GLU A 195 -8.40 4.51 -4.59
C GLU A 195 -8.68 5.88 -5.23
N ASP A 196 -9.92 6.14 -5.67
CA ASP A 196 -10.32 7.44 -6.24
C ASP A 196 -10.00 8.61 -5.30
N PHE A 197 -10.20 8.40 -4.00
CA PHE A 197 -9.92 9.41 -2.97
C PHE A 197 -8.54 9.25 -2.31
N ALA A 198 -7.70 8.31 -2.74
CA ALA A 198 -6.37 8.08 -2.14
C ALA A 198 -5.48 9.33 -2.08
N PRO A 199 -5.48 10.25 -3.08
CA PRO A 199 -4.74 11.51 -3.05
C PRO A 199 -5.25 12.56 -2.05
N PHE A 200 -6.46 12.39 -1.51
CA PHE A 200 -7.12 13.36 -0.63
C PHE A 200 -7.06 12.93 0.83
N ASP A 201 -6.92 13.89 1.75
CA ASP A 201 -6.98 13.64 3.19
C ASP A 201 -8.44 13.42 3.58
N VAL A 202 -8.97 12.28 3.14
CA VAL A 202 -10.34 11.82 3.33
C VAL A 202 -10.31 10.36 3.68
N ASN A 203 -10.99 10.00 4.76
CA ASN A 203 -11.22 8.62 5.13
C ASN A 203 -12.47 8.07 4.42
N VAL A 204 -12.29 7.26 3.39
CA VAL A 204 -13.36 6.44 2.83
C VAL A 204 -13.56 5.23 3.75
N THR A 205 -14.77 5.06 4.29
CA THR A 205 -15.04 4.11 5.36
C THR A 205 -16.37 3.40 5.17
N THR A 206 -16.43 2.12 5.54
CA THR A 206 -17.67 1.36 5.73
C THR A 206 -18.04 1.21 7.20
N ARG A 207 -17.16 1.68 8.11
CA ARG A 207 -17.50 1.88 9.51
C ARG A 207 -18.28 3.17 9.64
N GLU A 208 -19.52 3.11 10.14
CA GLU A 208 -20.33 4.29 10.45
C GLU A 208 -19.59 5.21 11.45
N PRO A 209 -19.26 6.45 11.06
CA PRO A 209 -18.77 7.47 11.98
C PRO A 209 -19.89 7.97 12.89
N VAL A 210 -19.53 8.72 13.94
CA VAL A 210 -20.54 9.48 14.68
C VAL A 210 -21.14 10.52 13.74
N GLU A 211 -22.45 10.75 13.79
CA GLU A 211 -23.15 11.67 12.87
C GLU A 211 -22.53 13.09 12.85
N SER A 212 -22.08 13.59 14.00
CA SER A 212 -21.37 14.88 14.09
C SER A 212 -20.03 14.92 13.37
N ASP A 213 -19.44 13.78 13.02
CA ASP A 213 -18.22 13.70 12.21
C ASP A 213 -18.54 13.68 10.70
N LEU A 214 -19.82 13.55 10.33
CA LEU A 214 -20.30 13.63 8.94
C LEU A 214 -20.95 14.97 8.61
N ILE A 215 -21.38 15.73 9.62
CA ILE A 215 -22.08 17.00 9.43
C ILE A 215 -21.19 18.14 9.94
N ARG A 216 -20.96 19.17 9.11
CA ARG A 216 -20.15 20.34 9.50
C ARG A 216 -21.00 21.34 10.30
N ASP A 217 -20.73 21.46 11.59
CA ASP A 217 -21.54 22.28 12.49
C ASP A 217 -21.30 23.79 12.35
N SER A 218 -20.07 24.19 12.00
CA SER A 218 -19.71 25.60 11.91
C SER A 218 -18.53 25.87 10.98
N ARG A 219 -18.27 27.14 10.68
CA ARG A 219 -17.08 27.56 9.90
C ARG A 219 -15.76 27.07 10.51
N ASN A 220 -15.68 26.99 11.83
CA ASN A 220 -14.48 26.54 12.56
C ASN A 220 -14.44 25.03 12.79
N ASP A 221 -15.51 24.33 12.42
CA ASP A 221 -15.54 22.89 12.51
C ASP A 221 -14.62 22.30 11.44
N GLY A 222 -13.58 21.65 11.95
CA GLY A 222 -12.56 21.01 11.16
C GLY A 222 -12.72 19.51 11.12
N ARG A 223 -13.86 18.92 11.51
CA ARG A 223 -14.15 17.49 11.40
C ARG A 223 -15.57 17.30 10.86
N PHE A 224 -15.68 16.85 9.62
CA PHE A 224 -16.95 16.71 8.92
C PHE A 224 -16.77 15.74 7.75
N GLY A 225 -17.84 15.42 7.04
CA GLY A 225 -17.75 14.50 5.93
C GLY A 225 -19.03 14.47 5.14
N MET A 226 -19.35 13.29 4.61
CA MET A 226 -20.64 13.03 4.02
C MET A 226 -20.99 11.55 4.09
N ARG A 227 -22.29 11.28 4.09
CA ARG A 227 -22.86 9.94 3.93
C ARG A 227 -23.24 9.75 2.46
N VAL A 228 -22.78 8.66 1.85
CA VAL A 228 -23.33 8.13 0.58
C VAL A 228 -24.19 6.94 0.95
N VAL A 229 -25.48 6.98 0.63
CA VAL A 229 -26.40 5.88 0.90
C VAL A 229 -26.58 5.05 -0.37
N ILE A 230 -26.19 3.78 -0.29
CA ILE A 230 -26.34 2.80 -1.35
C ILE A 230 -27.59 1.98 -1.04
N THR A 231 -28.62 2.06 -1.89
CA THR A 231 -29.92 1.45 -1.59
C THR A 231 -30.64 1.00 -2.87
N PRO A 232 -31.42 -0.11 -2.83
CA PRO A 232 -32.25 -0.51 -3.97
C PRO A 232 -33.50 0.37 -4.12
N ASN A 233 -33.78 1.25 -3.13
CA ASN A 233 -34.94 2.11 -3.10
C ASN A 233 -34.66 3.41 -3.86
N THR A 234 -35.26 3.60 -5.04
CA THR A 234 -35.09 4.89 -5.72
C THR A 234 -35.77 6.03 -4.98
N PHE A 235 -36.95 5.83 -4.37
CA PHE A 235 -37.86 6.79 -3.66
C PHE A 235 -38.15 8.15 -4.35
N TYR A 236 -37.35 8.50 -5.35
CA TYR A 236 -37.28 9.71 -6.15
C TYR A 236 -38.02 9.53 -7.48
N ASP A 237 -38.60 8.34 -7.71
CA ASP A 237 -39.34 7.97 -8.93
C ASP A 237 -38.57 8.29 -10.23
N CYS A 238 -37.25 8.08 -10.19
CA CYS A 238 -36.33 8.20 -11.31
C CYS A 238 -35.84 6.82 -11.77
N ASP A 239 -35.35 6.74 -13.01
CA ASP A 239 -34.49 5.65 -13.49
C ASP A 239 -33.01 6.09 -13.40
N CYS A 240 -32.62 6.68 -12.27
CA CYS A 240 -31.34 7.36 -12.09
C CYS A 240 -30.31 6.51 -11.34
N GLY A 241 -29.03 6.68 -11.68
CA GLY A 241 -27.91 5.99 -10.99
C GLY A 241 -27.66 6.52 -9.58
N GLY A 242 -27.92 7.81 -9.38
CA GLY A 242 -27.80 8.52 -8.11
C GLY A 242 -28.30 9.96 -8.18
N VAL A 243 -28.23 10.64 -7.03
CA VAL A 243 -28.65 12.03 -6.85
C VAL A 243 -27.81 12.68 -5.74
N ALA A 244 -27.24 13.86 -6.01
CA ALA A 244 -26.49 14.64 -5.03
C ALA A 244 -26.63 16.15 -5.22
N TYR A 245 -26.57 16.90 -4.11
CA TYR A 245 -26.41 18.35 -4.14
C TYR A 245 -24.95 18.74 -4.43
N LEU A 246 -24.78 19.80 -5.21
CA LEU A 246 -23.46 20.34 -5.54
C LEU A 246 -22.86 21.09 -4.33
N SER A 247 -21.56 20.90 -4.06
CA SER A 247 -20.79 21.69 -3.09
C SER A 247 -21.34 21.68 -1.64
N VAL A 248 -21.79 20.51 -1.16
CA VAL A 248 -22.37 20.34 0.18
C VAL A 248 -21.50 19.57 1.18
N PHE A 249 -20.35 19.04 0.77
CA PHE A 249 -19.44 18.31 1.65
C PHE A 249 -18.95 19.17 2.84
N ASP A 250 -18.65 20.43 2.58
CA ASP A 250 -18.23 21.41 3.59
C ASP A 250 -19.36 22.39 3.97
N TYR A 251 -20.61 22.10 3.63
CA TYR A 251 -21.73 22.98 3.95
C TYR A 251 -21.97 23.05 5.46
N PHE A 252 -22.14 24.27 5.96
CA PHE A 252 -22.58 24.54 7.33
C PHE A 252 -23.72 25.56 7.31
N GLY A 253 -24.58 25.54 8.33
CA GLY A 253 -25.71 26.45 8.41
C GLY A 253 -26.58 26.17 9.63
N SER A 254 -27.76 26.78 9.68
CA SER A 254 -28.73 26.53 10.77
C SER A 254 -29.30 25.11 10.76
N ASN A 255 -29.25 24.43 9.61
CA ASN A 255 -29.55 23.02 9.45
C ASN A 255 -28.43 22.39 8.59
N PRO A 256 -27.32 21.95 9.19
CA PRO A 256 -26.11 21.54 8.45
C PRO A 256 -26.28 20.19 7.71
N GLY A 257 -27.22 19.34 8.10
CA GLY A 257 -27.57 18.10 7.38
C GLY A 257 -28.54 18.28 6.21
N ARG A 258 -29.05 19.50 5.97
CA ARG A 258 -30.22 19.75 5.07
C ARG A 258 -30.11 19.20 3.65
N TYR A 259 -28.90 19.12 3.10
CA TYR A 259 -28.62 18.75 1.71
C TYR A 259 -27.84 17.43 1.56
N GLN A 260 -27.60 16.74 2.68
CA GLN A 260 -27.07 15.37 2.70
C GLN A 260 -28.24 14.38 2.84
N PRO A 261 -28.06 13.07 2.59
CA PRO A 261 -26.87 12.41 2.02
C PRO A 261 -26.83 12.53 0.48
N ALA A 262 -25.78 11.97 -0.12
CA ALA A 262 -25.81 11.58 -1.53
C ALA A 262 -26.44 10.19 -1.67
N TRP A 263 -27.14 9.94 -2.77
CA TRP A 263 -27.90 8.71 -3.00
C TRP A 263 -27.36 7.94 -4.21
N VAL A 264 -27.20 6.62 -4.07
CA VAL A 264 -26.79 5.72 -5.15
C VAL A 264 -27.75 4.54 -5.22
N PHE A 265 -28.27 4.25 -6.41
CA PHE A 265 -29.32 3.26 -6.66
C PHE A 265 -28.86 2.04 -7.47
N ASN A 266 -27.60 2.04 -7.93
CA ASN A 266 -27.02 0.95 -8.70
C ASN A 266 -26.83 -0.33 -7.88
N SER A 267 -26.67 -1.47 -8.56
CA SER A 267 -26.63 -2.79 -7.90
C SER A 267 -25.50 -3.73 -8.31
N SER A 268 -24.66 -3.38 -9.30
CA SER A 268 -23.41 -4.12 -9.57
C SER A 268 -22.20 -3.43 -8.92
N GLU A 269 -21.15 -4.19 -8.58
CA GLU A 269 -19.91 -3.67 -7.99
C GLU A 269 -19.36 -2.45 -8.73
N GLU A 270 -19.22 -2.55 -10.05
CA GLU A 270 -18.68 -1.47 -10.89
C GLU A 270 -19.59 -0.27 -10.92
N THR A 271 -20.88 -0.48 -11.15
CA THR A 271 -21.83 0.63 -11.26
C THR A 271 -22.06 1.34 -9.92
N ILE A 272 -21.91 0.63 -8.79
CA ILE A 272 -21.97 1.23 -7.45
C ILE A 272 -20.70 2.05 -7.20
N ALA A 273 -19.50 1.48 -7.40
CA ALA A 273 -18.25 2.17 -7.12
C ALA A 273 -18.14 3.51 -7.88
N GLU A 274 -18.39 3.47 -9.19
CA GLU A 274 -18.33 4.67 -10.02
C GLU A 274 -19.41 5.68 -9.62
N ALA A 275 -20.65 5.24 -9.37
CA ALA A 275 -21.71 6.16 -8.92
C ALA A 275 -21.39 6.78 -7.56
N VAL A 276 -20.85 6.01 -6.61
CA VAL A 276 -20.44 6.54 -5.29
C VAL A 276 -19.41 7.65 -5.45
N SER A 277 -18.35 7.42 -6.23
CA SER A 277 -17.30 8.42 -6.45
C SER A 277 -17.84 9.65 -7.20
N HIS A 278 -18.72 9.44 -8.18
CA HIS A 278 -19.38 10.49 -8.95
C HIS A 278 -20.27 11.39 -8.07
N GLU A 279 -21.18 10.79 -7.29
CA GLU A 279 -22.08 11.54 -6.41
C GLU A 279 -21.33 12.24 -5.28
N ALA A 280 -20.30 11.60 -4.72
CA ALA A 280 -19.39 12.25 -3.76
C ALA A 280 -18.66 13.44 -4.42
N GLY A 281 -18.24 13.29 -5.68
CA GLY A 281 -17.66 14.35 -6.50
C GLY A 281 -18.56 15.57 -6.63
N HIS A 282 -19.85 15.40 -6.89
CA HIS A 282 -20.82 16.51 -6.85
C HIS A 282 -20.84 17.22 -5.51
N THR A 283 -20.85 16.48 -4.39
CA THR A 283 -20.80 17.14 -3.07
C THR A 283 -19.51 17.94 -2.84
N LEU A 284 -18.45 17.60 -3.56
CA LEU A 284 -17.16 18.29 -3.59
C LEU A 284 -17.04 19.34 -4.72
N GLY A 285 -18.15 19.72 -5.35
CA GLY A 285 -18.22 20.82 -6.30
C GLY A 285 -17.89 20.45 -7.74
N LEU A 286 -17.79 19.16 -8.06
CA LEU A 286 -17.53 18.69 -9.41
C LEU A 286 -18.81 18.66 -10.25
N ARG A 287 -18.69 19.05 -11.51
CA ARG A 287 -19.75 18.97 -12.53
C ARG A 287 -19.43 17.85 -13.51
N HIS A 288 -20.40 17.49 -14.33
CA HIS A 288 -20.21 16.43 -15.31
C HIS A 288 -19.10 16.72 -16.31
N ASP A 289 -18.34 15.66 -16.60
CA ASP A 289 -17.39 15.58 -17.70
C ASP A 289 -18.08 14.99 -18.92
N GLY A 290 -18.65 15.88 -19.73
CA GLY A 290 -19.43 15.55 -20.91
C GLY A 290 -18.76 15.88 -22.25
N VAL A 291 -19.50 15.64 -23.32
CA VAL A 291 -19.14 16.04 -24.69
C VAL A 291 -20.35 16.65 -25.40
N ASP A 292 -20.13 17.74 -26.13
CA ASP A 292 -21.22 18.46 -26.82
C ASP A 292 -22.43 18.70 -25.88
N SER A 293 -23.60 18.15 -26.21
CA SER A 293 -24.83 18.19 -25.41
C SER A 293 -25.08 16.93 -24.57
N ASP A 294 -24.18 15.95 -24.62
CA ASP A 294 -24.23 14.80 -23.72
C ASP A 294 -23.52 15.19 -22.41
N PRO A 295 -24.22 15.17 -21.27
CA PRO A 295 -23.58 15.44 -19.98
C PRO A 295 -22.46 14.45 -19.68
N TYR A 296 -22.40 13.27 -20.31
CA TYR A 296 -21.40 12.27 -19.98
C TYR A 296 -20.48 11.90 -21.13
N TYR A 297 -19.19 11.95 -20.88
CA TYR A 297 -18.19 11.33 -21.71
C TYR A 297 -17.98 9.86 -21.30
N ARG A 298 -18.08 8.95 -22.27
CA ARG A 298 -17.98 7.49 -22.04
C ARG A 298 -16.55 6.94 -22.05
N GLY A 299 -15.58 7.83 -22.22
CA GLY A 299 -14.18 7.44 -22.38
C GLY A 299 -13.82 6.96 -23.78
N HIS A 300 -12.59 6.45 -23.88
CA HIS A 300 -11.99 5.95 -25.10
C HIS A 300 -10.88 4.93 -24.78
N GLY A 301 -10.18 4.46 -25.81
CA GLY A 301 -9.12 3.47 -25.64
C GLY A 301 -9.65 2.03 -25.51
N SER A 302 -8.76 1.10 -25.19
CA SER A 302 -9.08 -0.33 -25.09
C SER A 302 -8.05 -1.08 -24.25
N GLY A 303 -8.43 -2.20 -23.64
CA GLY A 303 -7.52 -3.03 -22.85
C GLY A 303 -7.23 -2.42 -21.48
N ALA A 304 -6.04 -2.68 -20.93
CA ALA A 304 -5.68 -2.24 -19.58
C ALA A 304 -5.52 -0.72 -19.41
N THR A 305 -5.49 0.02 -20.52
CA THR A 305 -5.31 1.48 -20.57
C THR A 305 -6.50 2.18 -21.25
N SER A 306 -7.67 1.50 -21.30
CA SER A 306 -8.92 2.18 -21.67
C SER A 306 -9.34 3.11 -20.54
N TRP A 307 -9.82 4.30 -20.87
CA TRP A 307 -9.92 5.42 -19.91
C TRP A 307 -11.23 6.17 -20.02
N ALA A 308 -11.76 6.61 -18.88
CA ALA A 308 -12.84 7.60 -18.77
C ALA A 308 -12.69 8.47 -17.53
N PRO A 309 -13.26 9.68 -17.54
CA PRO A 309 -13.37 10.51 -16.35
C PRO A 309 -14.43 9.98 -15.37
N ILE A 310 -14.18 10.11 -14.07
CA ILE A 310 -15.13 9.72 -12.99
C ILE A 310 -16.43 10.51 -13.09
N MET A 311 -16.35 11.81 -13.41
CA MET A 311 -17.53 12.67 -13.58
C MET A 311 -18.22 12.49 -14.96
N GLY A 312 -17.81 11.50 -15.76
CA GLY A 312 -18.49 11.05 -16.97
C GLY A 312 -19.23 9.72 -16.76
N ILE A 313 -19.14 8.82 -17.75
CA ILE A 313 -19.56 7.41 -17.60
C ILE A 313 -18.35 6.52 -17.84
N SER A 314 -17.80 6.00 -16.76
CA SER A 314 -16.61 5.15 -16.75
C SER A 314 -16.87 3.66 -16.84
N TYR A 315 -18.15 3.24 -16.90
CA TYR A 315 -18.53 1.83 -16.95
C TYR A 315 -17.81 1.07 -18.07
N GLY A 316 -17.10 0.01 -17.71
CA GLY A 316 -16.34 -0.85 -18.61
C GLY A 316 -14.92 -0.40 -18.89
N GLN A 317 -14.47 0.76 -18.39
CA GLN A 317 -13.12 1.26 -18.58
C GLN A 317 -12.14 0.68 -17.55
N ALA A 318 -10.91 0.41 -17.97
CA ALA A 318 -9.88 -0.14 -17.09
C ALA A 318 -9.29 0.89 -16.13
N VAL A 319 -9.20 2.14 -16.59
CA VAL A 319 -8.66 3.30 -15.88
C VAL A 319 -9.77 4.34 -15.73
N THR A 320 -9.99 4.80 -14.51
CA THR A 320 -11.00 5.81 -14.15
C THR A 320 -10.31 6.87 -13.33
N GLN A 321 -10.39 8.13 -13.74
CA GLN A 321 -9.61 9.21 -13.11
C GLN A 321 -10.42 10.49 -13.00
N TRP A 322 -10.00 11.36 -12.07
CA TRP A 322 -10.42 12.76 -12.07
C TRP A 322 -9.92 13.47 -13.33
N SER A 323 -10.65 14.47 -13.82
CA SER A 323 -10.34 15.12 -15.10
C SER A 323 -10.10 16.63 -14.95
N ARG A 324 -9.49 17.17 -16.01
CA ARG A 324 -9.52 18.61 -16.29
C ARG A 324 -10.06 18.94 -17.68
N GLY A 325 -10.81 18.00 -18.27
CA GLY A 325 -11.44 18.16 -19.59
C GLY A 325 -10.46 18.14 -20.75
N GLU A 326 -9.37 17.37 -20.67
CA GLU A 326 -8.35 17.31 -21.74
C GLU A 326 -8.74 16.41 -22.92
N TYR A 327 -9.82 15.65 -22.78
CA TYR A 327 -10.31 14.74 -23.80
C TYR A 327 -11.02 15.48 -24.93
N ALA A 328 -11.13 14.81 -26.08
CA ALA A 328 -11.68 15.42 -27.28
C ALA A 328 -13.16 15.81 -27.10
N GLY A 329 -13.47 17.08 -27.32
CA GLY A 329 -14.85 17.58 -27.28
C GLY A 329 -15.40 17.85 -25.88
N ALA A 330 -14.55 17.89 -24.85
CA ALA A 330 -14.95 18.19 -23.48
C ALA A 330 -15.80 19.47 -23.41
N ASN A 331 -16.99 19.36 -22.82
CA ASN A 331 -17.89 20.50 -22.57
C ASN A 331 -17.69 21.13 -21.18
N ASN A 332 -16.93 20.46 -20.31
CA ASN A 332 -16.47 20.94 -19.01
C ASN A 332 -14.94 20.82 -18.97
N THR A 333 -14.26 21.89 -18.54
CA THR A 333 -12.80 21.91 -18.33
C THR A 333 -12.48 22.31 -16.89
N GLN A 334 -13.32 21.87 -15.96
CA GLN A 334 -13.11 22.05 -14.53
C GLN A 334 -11.88 21.23 -14.12
N ASP A 335 -10.96 21.84 -13.37
CA ASP A 335 -9.86 21.08 -12.75
C ASP A 335 -10.41 20.40 -11.48
N ASP A 336 -10.71 19.11 -11.58
CA ASP A 336 -11.36 18.35 -10.50
C ASP A 336 -10.49 18.28 -9.25
N ILE A 337 -9.21 17.92 -9.42
CA ILE A 337 -8.22 17.78 -8.34
C ILE A 337 -8.02 19.11 -7.61
N ALA A 338 -8.00 20.24 -8.33
CA ALA A 338 -7.92 21.56 -7.73
C ALA A 338 -9.25 22.04 -7.10
N THR A 339 -10.40 21.55 -7.59
CA THR A 339 -11.73 21.95 -7.09
C THR A 339 -12.05 21.32 -5.73
N MET A 340 -11.74 20.04 -5.53
CA MET A 340 -12.14 19.31 -4.32
C MET A 340 -11.60 19.89 -3.00
N PRO A 341 -10.33 20.33 -2.89
CA PRO A 341 -9.79 20.99 -1.68
C PRO A 341 -10.56 22.23 -1.27
N ASP A 342 -10.99 22.97 -2.29
CA ASP A 342 -11.77 24.17 -2.16
C ASP A 342 -13.17 23.87 -1.56
N ASN A 343 -13.68 22.65 -1.74
CA ASN A 343 -14.98 22.19 -1.25
C ASN A 343 -14.87 21.21 -0.06
N GLY A 344 -13.71 21.14 0.58
CA GLY A 344 -13.54 20.48 1.90
C GLY A 344 -12.72 19.20 1.90
N ALA A 345 -12.39 18.61 0.75
CA ALA A 345 -11.49 17.46 0.64
C ALA A 345 -10.07 17.93 0.30
N ALA A 346 -9.31 18.34 1.32
CA ALA A 346 -7.92 18.75 1.14
C ALA A 346 -7.09 17.61 0.53
N LEU A 347 -6.08 17.95 -0.28
CA LEU A 347 -5.09 16.98 -0.73
C LEU A 347 -4.25 16.47 0.45
N ARG A 348 -3.77 15.24 0.35
CA ARG A 348 -2.80 14.70 1.32
C ARG A 348 -1.50 15.48 1.23
N LEU A 349 -0.77 15.41 2.33
CA LEU A 349 0.64 15.78 2.31
C LEU A 349 1.39 14.68 1.57
N ASP A 350 2.33 15.11 0.74
CA ASP A 350 3.34 14.26 0.11
C ASP A 350 3.99 13.36 1.17
N ASP A 351 4.00 12.05 0.89
CA ASP A 351 4.55 11.02 1.76
C ASP A 351 5.99 10.63 1.45
N ALA A 352 6.58 11.03 0.31
CA ALA A 352 8.00 10.88 0.03
C ALA A 352 8.57 11.98 -0.88
N GLY A 353 9.66 12.62 -0.45
CA GLY A 353 10.10 13.83 -1.14
C GLY A 353 10.60 13.64 -2.59
N ASP A 354 10.43 14.70 -3.38
CA ASP A 354 10.65 14.80 -4.85
C ASP A 354 12.10 14.83 -5.35
N GLY A 355 13.06 14.30 -4.59
CA GLY A 355 14.44 14.37 -5.03
C GLY A 355 15.45 13.64 -4.17
N PRO A 356 16.69 13.48 -4.65
CA PRO A 356 17.70 12.65 -4.01
C PRO A 356 18.11 13.14 -2.60
N ASN A 357 17.90 14.44 -2.30
CA ASN A 357 18.20 15.04 -0.99
C ASN A 357 17.02 14.96 0.00
N THR A 358 15.82 14.71 -0.51
CA THR A 358 14.57 14.59 0.26
C THR A 358 14.01 13.17 0.23
N ALA A 359 14.71 12.26 -0.47
CA ALA A 359 14.32 10.87 -0.64
C ALA A 359 14.11 10.16 0.69
N ASN A 360 12.99 9.44 0.77
CA ASN A 360 12.69 8.56 1.88
C ASN A 360 13.53 7.29 1.80
N ARG A 361 13.69 6.58 2.93
CA ARG A 361 14.30 5.25 2.89
C ARG A 361 13.28 4.24 2.36
N LEU A 362 13.72 3.42 1.40
CA LEU A 362 12.94 2.28 0.95
C LEU A 362 12.66 1.34 2.13
N GLN A 363 11.40 0.94 2.29
CA GLN A 363 10.99 0.07 3.39
C GLN A 363 11.26 -1.39 3.03
N VAL A 364 11.94 -2.08 3.96
CA VAL A 364 12.38 -3.46 3.77
C VAL A 364 12.16 -4.29 5.02
N ARG A 365 12.11 -5.60 4.84
CA ARG A 365 12.26 -6.60 5.89
C ARG A 365 13.56 -7.37 5.63
N LEU A 366 14.36 -7.53 6.68
CA LEU A 366 15.59 -8.33 6.63
C LEU A 366 15.24 -9.81 6.53
N SER A 367 15.88 -10.52 5.60
CA SER A 367 15.92 -11.98 5.61
C SER A 367 17.20 -12.48 4.93
N GLY A 368 18.21 -12.85 5.73
CA GLY A 368 19.49 -13.46 5.31
C GLY A 368 20.14 -12.79 4.10
N GLY A 369 21.16 -11.93 4.29
CA GLY A 369 21.96 -11.35 3.19
C GLY A 369 21.23 -10.62 2.05
N THR A 370 19.89 -10.55 2.07
CA THR A 370 19.01 -10.01 1.03
C THR A 370 17.94 -9.17 1.71
N GLN A 371 17.78 -7.95 1.22
CA GLN A 371 16.75 -7.04 1.66
C GLN A 371 15.48 -7.33 0.88
N ARG A 372 14.37 -7.68 1.55
CA ARG A 372 13.06 -7.85 0.92
C ARG A 372 12.27 -6.56 0.98
N VAL A 373 11.90 -6.03 -0.17
CA VAL A 373 11.17 -4.78 -0.28
C VAL A 373 9.68 -5.03 -0.04
N GLU A 374 9.12 -4.24 0.86
CA GLU A 374 7.68 -4.12 1.11
C GLU A 374 7.43 -2.65 1.45
N HIS A 375 7.15 -1.86 0.42
CA HIS A 375 6.93 -0.43 0.53
C HIS A 375 5.58 -0.06 -0.07
N THR A 376 4.92 0.93 0.50
CA THR A 376 3.67 1.51 -0.03
C THR A 376 3.78 3.02 0.01
N GLY A 377 3.26 3.69 -1.00
CA GLY A 377 3.20 5.16 -1.05
C GLY A 377 1.97 5.65 -1.81
N THR A 378 1.85 6.95 -2.01
CA THR A 378 0.73 7.55 -2.76
C THR A 378 1.20 8.75 -3.56
N ILE A 379 1.06 8.69 -4.89
CA ILE A 379 1.24 9.88 -5.74
C ILE A 379 0.01 10.75 -5.59
N THR A 380 0.18 11.99 -5.12
CA THR A 380 -0.92 12.90 -4.78
C THR A 380 -1.23 13.96 -5.85
N ARG A 381 -0.30 14.22 -6.77
CA ARG A 381 -0.40 15.21 -7.86
C ARG A 381 0.42 14.75 -9.07
N ASP A 382 0.22 15.39 -10.22
CA ASP A 382 1.01 15.14 -11.43
C ASP A 382 2.45 15.69 -11.36
N GLU A 383 2.77 16.51 -10.35
CA GLU A 383 4.16 16.91 -10.08
C GLU A 383 4.82 16.15 -8.93
N ASP A 384 4.08 15.22 -8.30
CA ASP A 384 4.52 14.46 -7.14
C ASP A 384 5.35 13.25 -7.58
N THR A 385 6.61 13.18 -7.14
CA THR A 385 7.51 12.07 -7.49
C THR A 385 8.13 11.48 -6.23
N ASP A 386 7.88 10.20 -5.97
CA ASP A 386 8.41 9.59 -4.76
C ASP A 386 9.84 9.09 -4.99
N TRP A 387 10.81 9.71 -4.32
CA TRP A 387 12.20 9.23 -4.31
C TRP A 387 12.46 8.32 -3.10
N LEU A 388 12.84 7.08 -3.38
CA LEU A 388 13.11 6.06 -2.37
C LEU A 388 14.57 5.59 -2.45
N MET A 389 15.36 5.97 -1.46
CA MET A 389 16.77 5.62 -1.35
C MET A 389 16.98 4.26 -0.67
N PHE A 390 17.90 3.47 -1.22
CA PHE A 390 18.42 2.25 -0.59
C PHE A 390 19.93 2.10 -0.84
N VAL A 391 20.58 1.29 -0.01
CA VAL A 391 21.99 0.94 -0.16
C VAL A 391 22.06 -0.56 -0.39
N ALA A 392 22.71 -0.98 -1.47
CA ALA A 392 22.78 -2.38 -1.89
C ALA A 392 24.22 -2.89 -1.96
N GLY A 393 24.39 -4.18 -1.69
CA GLY A 393 25.57 -4.95 -2.08
C GLY A 393 25.60 -5.24 -3.58
N ALA A 394 26.69 -5.83 -4.07
CA ALA A 394 26.80 -6.22 -5.47
C ALA A 394 25.99 -7.49 -5.75
N GLY A 395 25.21 -7.51 -6.84
CA GLY A 395 24.42 -8.66 -7.26
C GLY A 395 23.05 -8.28 -7.84
N PRO A 396 22.17 -9.27 -8.07
CA PRO A 396 20.90 -9.06 -8.71
C PRO A 396 19.91 -8.31 -7.81
N ALA A 397 19.27 -7.30 -8.35
CA ALA A 397 18.15 -6.60 -7.73
C ALA A 397 16.93 -6.62 -8.66
N GLY A 398 15.75 -6.78 -8.07
CA GLY A 398 14.48 -6.80 -8.78
C GLY A 398 13.40 -6.10 -8.00
N PHE A 399 12.63 -5.27 -8.67
CA PHE A 399 11.54 -4.48 -8.09
C PHE A 399 10.31 -4.60 -8.97
N THR A 400 9.14 -4.75 -8.36
CA THR A 400 7.84 -4.68 -9.02
C THR A 400 7.00 -3.68 -8.26
N ILE A 401 6.45 -2.72 -8.99
CA ILE A 401 5.49 -1.76 -8.49
C ILE A 401 4.11 -2.08 -9.07
N GLU A 402 3.12 -2.16 -8.19
CA GLU A 402 1.73 -2.36 -8.54
C GLU A 402 0.93 -1.17 -7.98
N PRO A 403 0.09 -0.51 -8.79
CA PRO A 403 -0.88 0.46 -8.30
C PRO A 403 -2.01 -0.24 -7.52
N GLY A 404 -3.03 0.50 -7.09
CA GLY A 404 -4.22 -0.03 -6.39
C GLY A 404 -4.74 -1.37 -6.96
N PRO A 405 -5.15 -2.33 -6.11
CA PRO A 405 -5.33 -3.73 -6.53
C PRO A 405 -6.57 -3.99 -7.40
N ILE A 406 -7.53 -3.05 -7.47
CA ILE A 406 -8.79 -3.20 -8.21
C ILE A 406 -9.04 -1.89 -8.97
N ARG A 407 -8.94 -1.94 -10.31
CA ARG A 407 -9.14 -0.80 -11.24
C ARG A 407 -8.47 0.49 -10.74
N PRO A 408 -7.13 0.51 -10.73
CA PRO A 408 -6.40 1.65 -10.19
C PRO A 408 -6.48 2.86 -11.09
N ASN A 409 -6.31 4.02 -10.46
CA ASN A 409 -6.26 5.32 -11.13
C ASN A 409 -4.83 5.59 -11.59
N LEU A 410 -3.84 5.19 -10.78
CA LEU A 410 -2.42 5.38 -11.05
C LEU A 410 -1.90 4.42 -12.14
N ASP A 411 -1.32 5.00 -13.19
CA ASP A 411 -0.45 4.34 -14.16
C ASP A 411 1.01 4.63 -13.77
N VAL A 412 1.76 3.63 -13.31
CA VAL A 412 3.07 3.87 -12.69
C VAL A 412 4.23 3.77 -13.69
N ARG A 413 5.18 4.68 -13.52
CA ARG A 413 6.55 4.54 -13.99
C ARG A 413 7.48 4.26 -12.82
N LEU A 414 8.40 3.33 -13.01
CA LEU A 414 9.46 3.03 -12.05
C LEU A 414 10.82 3.24 -12.71
N GLN A 415 11.64 4.11 -12.11
CA GLN A 415 13.02 4.33 -12.51
C GLN A 415 13.97 3.89 -11.42
N LEU A 416 15.18 3.51 -11.82
CA LEU A 416 16.30 3.22 -10.93
C LEU A 416 17.49 4.09 -11.32
N ILE A 417 18.00 4.85 -10.35
CA ILE A 417 19.08 5.82 -10.54
C ILE A 417 20.18 5.54 -9.50
N ASP A 418 21.44 5.65 -9.89
CA ASP A 418 22.57 5.56 -8.96
C ASP A 418 22.89 6.89 -8.25
N SER A 419 23.83 6.87 -7.32
CA SER A 419 24.24 8.07 -6.57
C SER A 419 24.89 9.18 -7.40
N ASP A 420 25.38 8.86 -8.60
CA ASP A 420 25.95 9.84 -9.53
C ASP A 420 24.86 10.47 -10.44
N GLY A 421 23.61 10.05 -10.30
CA GLY A 421 22.47 10.51 -11.10
C GLY A 421 22.33 9.78 -12.43
N VAL A 422 23.03 8.65 -12.63
CA VAL A 422 22.90 7.86 -13.85
C VAL A 422 21.67 6.96 -13.75
N MET A 423 20.79 7.06 -14.73
CA MET A 423 19.63 6.18 -14.85
C MET A 423 20.07 4.79 -15.32
N LEU A 424 19.90 3.80 -14.45
CA LEU A 424 20.27 2.41 -14.71
C LEU A 424 19.13 1.62 -15.35
N ALA A 425 17.88 1.92 -15.00
CA ALA A 425 16.71 1.31 -15.60
C ALA A 425 15.47 2.22 -15.52
N ASP A 426 14.52 2.00 -16.42
CA ASP A 426 13.30 2.78 -16.59
C ASP A 426 12.20 1.86 -17.14
N ALA A 427 11.08 1.75 -16.43
CA ALA A 427 9.93 0.94 -16.82
C ALA A 427 8.63 1.73 -16.71
N SER A 428 7.97 1.89 -17.87
CA SER A 428 6.60 2.39 -18.02
C SER A 428 5.96 1.59 -19.17
N PRO A 429 5.43 0.39 -18.89
CA PRO A 429 4.76 -0.43 -19.89
C PRO A 429 3.51 0.29 -20.43
N ARG A 430 3.19 0.13 -21.71
CA ARG A 430 2.01 0.78 -22.34
C ARG A 430 0.73 -0.05 -22.27
N ASP A 431 0.84 -1.31 -21.87
CA ASP A 431 -0.21 -2.33 -21.93
C ASP A 431 -0.69 -2.82 -20.56
N ARG A 432 -0.22 -2.18 -19.49
CA ARG A 432 -0.55 -2.43 -18.09
C ARG A 432 -0.15 -1.20 -17.27
N LEU A 433 -0.74 -1.08 -16.09
CA LEU A 433 -0.53 0.07 -15.20
C LEU A 433 0.61 -0.13 -14.20
N GLY A 434 1.08 -1.37 -14.00
CA GLY A 434 2.21 -1.71 -13.12
C GLY A 434 3.53 -1.86 -13.88
N ALA A 435 4.65 -1.73 -13.17
CA ALA A 435 5.99 -1.79 -13.76
C ALA A 435 6.93 -2.72 -12.98
N SER A 436 7.92 -3.30 -13.66
CA SER A 436 8.94 -4.14 -13.04
C SER A 436 10.31 -3.89 -13.64
N LEU A 437 11.34 -3.97 -12.79
CA LEU A 437 12.75 -3.83 -13.14
C LEU A 437 13.54 -5.03 -12.62
N ALA A 438 14.56 -5.45 -13.37
CA ALA A 438 15.56 -6.43 -12.93
C ALA A 438 16.94 -5.99 -13.47
N VAL A 439 17.91 -5.85 -12.57
CA VAL A 439 19.24 -5.30 -12.86
C VAL A 439 20.33 -6.01 -12.04
N GLU A 440 21.56 -5.98 -12.54
CA GLU A 440 22.75 -6.34 -11.74
C GLU A 440 23.36 -5.06 -11.17
N LEU A 441 23.44 -4.97 -9.84
CA LEU A 441 23.97 -3.82 -9.13
C LEU A 441 25.42 -4.02 -8.72
N GLY A 442 26.17 -2.92 -8.68
CA GLY A 442 27.39 -2.83 -7.87
C GLY A 442 27.06 -2.51 -6.41
N GLY A 443 28.04 -2.60 -5.52
CA GLY A 443 27.88 -2.07 -4.16
C GLY A 443 27.75 -0.54 -4.19
N GLY A 444 26.69 0.02 -3.62
CA GLY A 444 26.46 1.47 -3.70
C GLY A 444 25.12 1.95 -3.17
N THR A 445 24.87 3.25 -3.31
CA THR A 445 23.59 3.91 -3.00
C THR A 445 22.81 4.12 -4.29
N TYR A 446 21.50 3.83 -4.21
CA TYR A 446 20.58 3.89 -5.34
C TYR A 446 19.26 4.53 -4.92
N TYR A 447 18.51 4.98 -5.91
CA TYR A 447 17.20 5.60 -5.76
C TYR A 447 16.22 4.91 -6.70
N LEU A 448 15.10 4.43 -6.16
CA LEU A 448 13.90 4.23 -6.96
C LEU A 448 13.17 5.55 -7.06
N VAL A 449 12.68 5.88 -8.25
CA VAL A 449 11.78 7.02 -8.48
C VAL A 449 10.46 6.46 -8.99
N VAL A 450 9.38 6.78 -8.27
CA VAL A 450 8.01 6.44 -8.65
C VAL A 450 7.35 7.71 -9.15
N ASP A 451 6.64 7.59 -10.26
CA ASP A 451 5.97 8.69 -10.94
C ASP A 451 4.64 8.18 -11.51
N GLY A 452 3.63 9.06 -11.51
CA GLY A 452 2.45 8.88 -12.35
C GLY A 452 2.82 9.10 -13.81
N VAL A 453 2.14 8.44 -14.74
CA VAL A 453 2.32 8.75 -16.17
C VAL A 453 1.03 8.72 -16.95
N GLY A 454 1.02 9.40 -18.10
CA GLY A 454 0.00 9.25 -19.13
C GLY A 454 0.44 8.34 -20.28
N THR A 455 -0.52 7.76 -21.00
CA THR A 455 -0.24 6.93 -22.18
C THR A 455 -0.09 7.72 -23.48
N GLY A 456 -0.34 9.04 -23.45
CA GLY A 456 -0.04 9.92 -24.58
C GLY A 456 -0.90 11.17 -24.66
N ASN A 457 -1.41 11.46 -25.86
CA ASN A 457 -2.25 12.62 -26.10
C ASN A 457 -3.66 12.40 -25.49
N PRO A 458 -4.12 13.27 -24.58
CA PRO A 458 -5.37 13.07 -23.83
C PRO A 458 -6.64 13.02 -24.70
N THR A 459 -6.55 13.41 -25.98
CA THR A 459 -7.69 13.32 -26.91
C THR A 459 -8.00 11.89 -27.38
N VAL A 460 -7.06 10.95 -27.22
CA VAL A 460 -7.18 9.54 -27.64
C VAL A 460 -6.57 8.56 -26.63
N ALA A 461 -6.02 9.09 -25.54
CA ALA A 461 -5.38 8.43 -24.41
C ALA A 461 -5.62 9.31 -23.16
N TYR A 462 -4.87 9.11 -22.08
CA TYR A 462 -4.91 10.01 -20.91
C TYR A 462 -3.55 10.65 -20.65
N SER A 463 -3.61 11.83 -20.03
CA SER A 463 -2.45 12.57 -19.53
C SER A 463 -2.03 12.03 -18.16
N ASP A 464 -0.96 12.60 -17.62
CA ASP A 464 -0.49 12.30 -16.27
C ASP A 464 -1.35 12.94 -15.16
N TYR A 465 -2.16 13.94 -15.49
CA TYR A 465 -2.97 14.69 -14.54
C TYR A 465 -3.79 13.81 -13.58
N GLY A 466 -4.48 12.81 -14.12
CA GLY A 466 -5.34 11.90 -13.36
C GLY A 466 -4.61 10.65 -12.86
N SER A 467 -3.36 10.45 -13.25
CA SER A 467 -2.55 9.27 -12.91
C SER A 467 -1.93 9.40 -11.53
N ILE A 468 -2.80 9.52 -10.53
CA ILE A 468 -2.48 9.66 -9.11
C ILE A 468 -3.17 8.54 -8.34
N GLY A 469 -2.64 8.15 -7.18
CA GLY A 469 -3.20 7.04 -6.42
C GLY A 469 -2.17 6.28 -5.58
N ALA A 470 -2.62 5.19 -4.97
CA ALA A 470 -1.77 4.39 -4.10
C ALA A 470 -0.95 3.37 -4.91
N TYR A 471 0.25 3.05 -4.41
CA TYR A 471 1.06 1.98 -4.98
C TYR A 471 1.73 1.12 -3.90
N ARG A 472 2.18 -0.06 -4.32
CA ARG A 472 3.01 -0.98 -3.54
C ARG A 472 4.22 -1.44 -4.34
N ILE A 473 5.40 -1.34 -3.74
CA ILE A 473 6.63 -1.92 -4.27
C ILE A 473 6.95 -3.20 -3.50
N THR A 474 7.20 -4.26 -4.25
CA THR A 474 7.76 -5.52 -3.77
C THR A 474 9.04 -5.84 -4.53
N GLY A 475 9.89 -6.67 -3.94
CA GLY A 475 11.13 -7.06 -4.60
C GLY A 475 12.23 -7.45 -3.63
N SER A 476 13.46 -7.45 -4.14
CA SER A 476 14.63 -7.69 -3.33
C SER A 476 15.89 -7.12 -3.94
N TYR A 477 16.85 -6.80 -3.08
CA TYR A 477 18.21 -6.41 -3.49
C TYR A 477 19.24 -6.98 -2.51
N PRO A 478 20.52 -7.11 -2.92
CA PRO A 478 21.56 -7.70 -2.07
C PRO A 478 21.84 -6.80 -0.86
N ASP A 479 21.98 -7.39 0.33
CA ASP A 479 22.41 -6.67 1.52
C ASP A 479 23.89 -6.31 1.44
N THR A 480 24.30 -5.20 2.04
CA THR A 480 25.71 -4.79 2.07
C THR A 480 26.56 -5.64 2.99
N ASP A 481 25.93 -6.34 3.94
CA ASP A 481 26.59 -7.09 5.01
C ASP A 481 26.53 -8.62 4.82
N ALA A 482 26.05 -9.12 3.68
CA ALA A 482 25.90 -10.56 3.41
C ALA A 482 27.22 -11.33 3.57
N GLN A 483 27.23 -12.40 4.38
CA GLN A 483 28.43 -13.22 4.65
C GLN A 483 28.25 -14.65 4.14
N PRO A 484 29.29 -15.29 3.57
CA PRO A 484 29.20 -16.71 3.23
C PRO A 484 29.14 -17.58 4.50
N PRO A 485 28.56 -18.79 4.41
CA PRO A 485 28.60 -19.73 5.52
C PRO A 485 30.05 -20.17 5.77
N VAL A 486 30.33 -20.65 6.98
CA VAL A 486 31.62 -21.22 7.34
C VAL A 486 31.51 -22.74 7.36
N ALA A 487 32.15 -23.40 6.38
CA ALA A 487 32.17 -24.85 6.27
C ALA A 487 33.02 -25.47 7.39
N ARG A 488 32.44 -26.37 8.18
CA ARG A 488 33.15 -27.13 9.21
C ARG A 488 32.66 -28.56 9.22
N PHE A 489 33.59 -29.51 9.24
CA PHE A 489 33.23 -30.90 9.44
C PHE A 489 34.30 -31.74 10.14
N THR A 490 33.88 -32.89 10.65
CA THR A 490 34.74 -33.96 11.17
C THR A 490 34.59 -35.23 10.34
N THR A 491 35.59 -36.11 10.42
CA THR A 491 35.59 -37.43 9.79
C THR A 491 35.98 -38.49 10.81
N SER A 492 35.31 -39.64 10.81
CA SER A 492 35.62 -40.73 11.75
C SER A 492 35.57 -42.10 11.07
N PRO A 493 36.66 -42.90 11.12
CA PRO A 493 38.01 -42.53 11.55
C PRO A 493 38.77 -41.78 10.44
N GLU A 494 39.80 -41.00 10.81
CA GLU A 494 40.68 -40.31 9.83
C GLU A 494 41.71 -41.25 9.18
N GLN A 495 41.94 -42.43 9.78
CA GLN A 495 42.82 -43.47 9.26
C GLN A 495 42.24 -44.86 9.55
N GLY A 496 42.49 -45.83 8.66
CA GLY A 496 41.94 -47.17 8.82
C GLY A 496 42.51 -48.22 7.88
N GLY A 497 42.00 -49.45 7.98
CA GLY A 497 42.37 -50.58 7.13
C GLY A 497 41.22 -50.95 6.18
N THR A 498 41.52 -51.40 4.97
CA THR A 498 40.48 -51.84 4.01
C THR A 498 39.73 -53.10 4.48
N PRO A 499 38.39 -53.18 4.33
CA PRO A 499 37.48 -52.08 4.00
C PRO A 499 37.25 -51.14 5.20
N GLN A 500 37.32 -49.83 4.97
CA GLN A 500 37.12 -48.83 6.02
C GLN A 500 35.80 -48.09 5.82
N TRP A 501 34.95 -48.08 6.84
CA TRP A 501 33.77 -47.24 6.91
C TRP A 501 34.13 -45.87 7.51
N VAL A 502 33.85 -44.78 6.80
CA VAL A 502 34.17 -43.41 7.20
C VAL A 502 32.87 -42.61 7.27
N SER A 503 32.55 -42.07 8.45
CA SER A 503 31.47 -41.12 8.64
C SER A 503 32.00 -39.68 8.58
N THR A 504 31.13 -38.77 8.14
CA THR A 504 31.38 -37.33 8.04
C THR A 504 30.24 -36.58 8.72
N ASP A 505 30.58 -35.52 9.45
CA ASP A 505 29.62 -34.71 10.20
C ASP A 505 29.94 -33.23 10.05
N ALA A 506 29.04 -32.48 9.41
CA ALA A 506 29.11 -31.05 9.16
C ALA A 506 28.19 -30.22 10.06
N SER A 507 27.64 -30.79 11.13
CA SER A 507 26.72 -30.09 12.05
C SER A 507 27.31 -28.84 12.70
N ASP A 508 28.63 -28.71 12.74
CA ASP A 508 29.35 -27.51 13.22
C ASP A 508 29.45 -26.38 12.18
N SER A 509 29.01 -26.61 10.94
CA SER A 509 28.96 -25.55 9.92
C SER A 509 27.92 -24.50 10.33
N GLN A 510 28.24 -23.22 10.14
CA GLN A 510 27.40 -22.12 10.59
C GLN A 510 27.34 -21.03 9.54
N ASP A 511 26.22 -20.33 9.52
CA ASP A 511 26.04 -19.14 8.70
C ASP A 511 25.87 -17.92 9.60
N PRO A 512 26.80 -16.94 9.59
CA PRO A 512 26.80 -15.82 10.55
C PRO A 512 25.55 -14.93 10.50
N ASP A 513 24.91 -14.82 9.34
CA ASP A 513 23.77 -13.94 9.06
C ASP A 513 22.53 -14.67 8.52
N GLY A 514 22.55 -16.00 8.50
CA GLY A 514 21.45 -16.82 8.00
C GLY A 514 21.47 -18.29 8.46
N ARG A 515 21.18 -19.19 7.52
CA ARG A 515 21.16 -20.65 7.69
C ARG A 515 21.71 -21.36 6.45
N ILE A 516 22.36 -22.49 6.66
CA ILE A 516 22.78 -23.39 5.58
C ILE A 516 21.58 -24.16 5.04
N VAL A 517 21.38 -24.15 3.72
CA VAL A 517 20.27 -24.84 3.02
C VAL A 517 20.75 -26.03 2.18
N ASP A 518 22.05 -26.13 1.90
CA ASP A 518 22.64 -27.22 1.11
C ASP A 518 23.96 -27.70 1.71
N TYR A 519 24.14 -29.03 1.72
CA TYR A 519 25.37 -29.72 2.14
C TYR A 519 25.70 -30.77 1.10
N ARG A 520 26.83 -30.61 0.42
CA ARG A 520 27.28 -31.53 -0.64
C ARG A 520 28.66 -32.08 -0.33
N TRP A 521 28.75 -33.40 -0.29
CA TRP A 521 29.97 -34.15 -0.06
C TRP A 521 30.54 -34.70 -1.36
N ASP A 522 31.85 -34.67 -1.50
CA ASP A 522 32.64 -35.44 -2.47
C ASP A 522 33.66 -36.25 -1.69
N PHE A 523 33.65 -37.57 -1.83
CA PHE A 523 34.51 -38.48 -1.09
C PHE A 523 35.89 -38.67 -1.73
N GLY A 524 36.21 -37.95 -2.81
CA GLY A 524 37.54 -37.93 -3.42
C GLY A 524 37.83 -39.12 -4.33
N ASP A 525 36.86 -40.01 -4.55
CA ASP A 525 36.89 -41.10 -5.53
C ASP A 525 35.76 -41.02 -6.57
N GLY A 526 35.15 -39.84 -6.68
CA GLY A 526 34.06 -39.54 -7.61
C GLY A 526 32.66 -39.80 -7.08
N ARG A 527 32.53 -40.38 -5.87
CA ARG A 527 31.23 -40.54 -5.20
C ARG A 527 30.85 -39.29 -4.41
N ILE A 528 29.55 -38.98 -4.42
CA ILE A 528 28.97 -37.81 -3.74
C ILE A 528 27.86 -38.23 -2.79
N ALA A 529 27.58 -37.41 -1.79
CA ALA A 529 26.40 -37.53 -0.93
C ALA A 529 25.90 -36.14 -0.50
N GLU A 530 24.69 -36.08 0.05
CA GLU A 530 24.06 -34.84 0.52
C GLU A 530 23.67 -34.95 1.99
N GLY A 531 23.41 -33.80 2.62
CA GLY A 531 22.96 -33.71 4.01
C GLY A 531 24.07 -33.37 5.01
N PRO A 532 23.71 -32.94 6.23
CA PRO A 532 24.67 -32.48 7.23
C PRO A 532 25.58 -33.61 7.75
N GLN A 533 25.17 -34.86 7.57
CA GLN A 533 25.96 -36.05 7.85
C GLN A 533 25.90 -36.98 6.64
N ALA A 534 27.02 -37.61 6.32
CA ALA A 534 27.12 -38.61 5.27
C ALA A 534 28.16 -39.67 5.63
N TYR A 535 28.10 -40.82 4.99
CA TYR A 535 29.05 -41.90 5.23
C TYR A 535 29.48 -42.54 3.93
N CYS A 536 30.70 -43.09 3.90
CA CYS A 536 31.20 -43.83 2.76
C CYS A 536 32.22 -44.92 3.14
N THR A 537 32.16 -46.05 2.43
CA THR A 537 33.10 -47.17 2.62
C THR A 537 34.18 -47.17 1.53
N TYR A 538 35.44 -47.36 1.92
CA TYR A 538 36.58 -47.49 1.01
C TYR A 538 37.15 -48.91 1.06
N SER A 539 37.06 -49.63 -0.06
CA SER A 539 37.57 -50.99 -0.19
C SER A 539 39.02 -51.07 -0.68
N GLN A 540 39.57 -49.96 -1.18
CA GLN A 540 40.95 -49.88 -1.69
C GLN A 540 41.80 -48.97 -0.82
N PRO A 541 43.08 -49.32 -0.59
CA PRO A 541 44.00 -48.44 0.12
C PRO A 541 44.28 -47.20 -0.73
N GLY A 542 44.41 -46.06 -0.07
CA GLY A 542 44.58 -44.76 -0.72
C GLY A 542 44.40 -43.62 0.27
N THR A 543 44.84 -42.43 -0.12
CA THR A 543 44.51 -41.19 0.59
C THR A 543 43.39 -40.50 -0.18
N TYR A 544 42.22 -40.39 0.44
CA TYR A 544 41.03 -39.81 -0.15
C TYR A 544 40.85 -38.39 0.39
N MET A 545 40.66 -37.42 -0.51
CA MET A 545 40.43 -36.02 -0.16
C MET A 545 38.93 -35.74 -0.12
N ILE A 546 38.33 -35.83 1.07
CA ILE A 546 36.91 -35.59 1.26
C ILE A 546 36.68 -34.07 1.25
N SER A 547 35.75 -33.60 0.41
CA SER A 547 35.35 -32.19 0.29
C SER A 547 33.91 -32.02 0.74
N LEU A 548 33.67 -31.04 1.60
CA LEU A 548 32.35 -30.50 1.90
C LEU A 548 32.19 -29.19 1.13
N THR A 549 31.03 -28.99 0.48
CA THR A 549 30.56 -27.67 0.05
C THR A 549 29.26 -27.39 0.78
N VAL A 550 29.16 -26.27 1.47
CA VAL A 550 27.91 -25.78 2.06
C VAL A 550 27.43 -24.56 1.31
N ARG A 551 26.11 -24.38 1.18
CA ARG A 551 25.50 -23.13 0.72
C ARG A 551 24.45 -22.63 1.69
N ASP A 552 24.42 -21.33 1.89
CA ASP A 552 23.42 -20.67 2.71
C ASP A 552 22.12 -20.37 1.94
N ASN A 553 21.14 -19.81 2.64
CA ASN A 553 19.89 -19.33 2.06
C ASN A 553 20.07 -18.17 1.06
N ASP A 554 21.29 -17.65 0.91
CA ASP A 554 21.65 -16.52 0.06
C ASP A 554 22.41 -16.96 -1.20
N GLY A 555 22.61 -18.27 -1.32
CA GLY A 555 23.31 -18.90 -2.43
C GLY A 555 24.83 -18.73 -2.37
N LEU A 556 25.37 -18.07 -1.33
CA LEU A 556 26.80 -18.05 -1.07
C LEU A 556 27.22 -19.41 -0.55
N GLY A 557 28.51 -19.73 -0.67
CA GLY A 557 29.00 -21.02 -0.26
C GLY A 557 30.46 -21.01 0.14
N ASP A 558 30.81 -21.99 0.97
CA ASP A 558 32.16 -22.25 1.41
C ASP A 558 32.45 -23.74 1.26
N ALA A 559 33.73 -24.07 1.12
CA ALA A 559 34.17 -25.43 0.94
C ALA A 559 35.40 -25.74 1.79
N LEU A 560 35.33 -26.88 2.49
CA LEU A 560 36.43 -27.40 3.31
C LEU A 560 36.83 -28.78 2.81
N ARG A 561 38.12 -29.12 2.92
CA ARG A 561 38.66 -30.44 2.55
C ARG A 561 39.47 -31.06 3.68
N LYS A 562 39.35 -32.39 3.85
CA LYS A 562 40.14 -33.18 4.79
C LYS A 562 40.57 -34.49 4.14
N ALA A 563 41.80 -34.93 4.44
CA ALA A 563 42.35 -36.17 3.93
C ALA A 563 42.07 -37.32 4.91
N VAL A 564 41.60 -38.46 4.38
CA VAL A 564 41.44 -39.72 5.11
C VAL A 564 42.35 -40.77 4.49
N THR A 565 43.13 -41.48 5.30
CA THR A 565 44.13 -42.45 4.80
C THR A 565 43.70 -43.88 5.09
N ILE A 566 43.49 -44.66 4.03
CA ILE A 566 43.11 -46.06 4.09
C ILE A 566 44.31 -46.92 3.71
N THR A 567 44.70 -47.82 4.60
CA THR A 567 45.82 -48.74 4.43
C THR A 567 45.33 -50.13 4.09
N ALA A 568 46.17 -50.94 3.44
CA ALA A 568 45.82 -52.32 3.18
C ALA A 568 45.84 -53.10 4.50
N THR A 569 44.73 -53.72 4.86
CA THR A 569 44.72 -54.64 6.01
C THR A 569 45.62 -55.83 5.69
N PRO A 570 46.62 -56.18 6.54
CA PRO A 570 47.51 -57.28 6.27
C PRO A 570 46.72 -58.59 6.19
N SER A 571 46.71 -59.22 5.02
CA SER A 571 46.10 -60.53 4.83
C SER A 571 46.86 -61.57 5.64
N VAL A 572 46.24 -62.10 6.70
CA VAL A 572 46.73 -63.32 7.36
C VAL A 572 46.46 -64.46 6.38
N SER A 573 47.51 -64.94 5.70
CA SER A 573 47.43 -66.13 4.87
C SER A 573 47.22 -67.37 5.76
N THR A 574 45.97 -67.70 6.07
CA THR A 574 45.61 -69.05 6.50
C THR A 574 45.46 -69.92 5.25
N VAL A 575 46.38 -70.88 5.10
CA VAL A 575 46.27 -71.91 4.06
C VAL A 575 45.17 -72.90 4.47
N GLY A 576 44.06 -72.89 3.74
CA GLY A 576 43.21 -74.07 3.54
C GLY A 576 41.73 -73.98 3.97
N ALA A 577 40.86 -73.61 3.03
CA ALA A 577 39.60 -74.31 2.67
C ALA A 577 38.88 -73.51 1.58
N PRO A 578 38.22 -74.14 0.59
CA PRO A 578 37.61 -73.41 -0.52
C PRO A 578 36.33 -72.71 -0.05
N VAL A 579 36.26 -71.39 -0.24
CA VAL A 579 35.03 -70.62 -0.08
C VAL A 579 34.55 -70.23 -1.46
N THR A 580 33.34 -70.68 -1.78
CA THR A 580 32.54 -70.35 -2.97
C THR A 580 32.45 -68.83 -3.19
N ALA A 581 32.57 -68.42 -4.45
CA ALA A 581 32.43 -67.02 -4.88
C ALA A 581 31.07 -66.44 -4.48
N ALA A 582 31.09 -65.33 -3.74
CA ALA A 582 29.93 -64.46 -3.58
C ALA A 582 29.78 -63.61 -4.85
N THR A 583 28.60 -63.71 -5.47
CA THR A 583 28.15 -62.92 -6.61
C THR A 583 27.90 -61.45 -6.24
N GLU A 584 28.02 -60.57 -7.24
CA GLU A 584 27.67 -59.14 -7.23
C GLU A 584 26.41 -58.83 -6.39
N GLY A 585 26.55 -57.89 -5.45
CA GLY A 585 25.44 -57.35 -4.64
C GLY A 585 25.75 -56.99 -3.18
N ASP A 586 27.01 -56.84 -2.77
CA ASP A 586 27.38 -56.56 -1.37
C ASP A 586 27.04 -55.09 -0.98
N PRO A 587 26.23 -54.82 0.05
CA PRO A 587 25.86 -53.45 0.48
C PRO A 587 27.03 -52.61 1.04
N LEU A 588 28.27 -53.08 0.95
CA LEU A 588 29.45 -52.48 1.56
C LEU A 588 30.19 -51.44 0.69
N ASN A 589 29.65 -51.01 -0.46
CA ASN A 589 30.30 -50.04 -1.35
C ASN A 589 29.39 -48.88 -1.76
N GLN A 590 28.74 -48.22 -0.79
CA GLN A 590 27.85 -47.09 -1.05
C GLN A 590 28.26 -45.89 -0.18
N CYS A 591 28.22 -44.68 -0.74
CA CYS A 591 28.12 -43.48 0.08
C CYS A 591 26.62 -43.16 0.21
N MET A 592 26.14 -42.85 1.41
CA MET A 592 24.73 -42.47 1.61
C MET A 592 24.61 -41.31 2.60
N PRO A 593 23.50 -40.55 2.55
CA PRO A 593 23.15 -39.56 3.58
C PRO A 593 22.95 -40.22 4.95
N GLY A 594 23.28 -39.52 6.03
CA GLY A 594 23.03 -39.96 7.41
C GLY A 594 21.54 -40.21 7.68
N GLU A 595 21.14 -41.45 7.98
CA GLU A 595 19.78 -41.75 8.44
C GLU A 595 19.59 -41.28 9.89
N GLN A 596 18.49 -40.58 10.18
CA GLN A 596 18.01 -40.41 11.56
C GLN A 596 17.67 -41.79 12.13
N SER A 597 18.33 -42.18 13.22
CA SER A 597 18.11 -43.48 13.84
C SER A 597 16.68 -43.61 14.40
N GLU A 598 15.81 -44.36 13.73
CA GLU A 598 14.76 -45.11 14.45
C GLU A 598 15.35 -46.44 14.91
N GLN A 599 15.28 -46.65 16.23
CA GLN A 599 15.84 -47.77 16.94
C GLN A 599 15.10 -49.08 16.59
N SER A 600 15.60 -49.85 15.62
CA SER A 600 15.06 -51.17 15.31
C SER A 600 15.61 -52.24 16.27
N GLY A 601 14.82 -52.55 17.29
CA GLY A 601 14.97 -53.73 18.12
C GLY A 601 14.69 -55.00 17.32
N ASN A 602 15.66 -55.92 17.37
CA ASN A 602 15.63 -57.31 16.93
C ASN A 602 14.26 -58.01 17.13
N THR A 603 13.62 -58.46 16.04
CA THR A 603 12.51 -59.42 16.08
C THR A 603 12.94 -60.77 15.52
N ASN A 604 12.86 -61.81 16.34
CA ASN A 604 12.64 -63.18 15.89
C ASN A 604 11.34 -63.68 16.53
N GLY A 605 10.33 -63.94 15.69
CA GLY A 605 8.99 -64.33 16.13
C GLY A 605 8.82 -65.82 16.41
N ARG A 606 7.82 -66.15 17.24
CA ARG A 606 6.88 -67.26 16.98
C ARG A 606 5.62 -67.20 17.87
N THR A 607 4.48 -67.04 17.19
CA THR A 607 3.14 -67.64 17.42
C THR A 607 2.49 -67.54 18.81
N ASN A 608 1.33 -66.90 18.96
CA ASN A 608 -0.02 -67.38 18.58
C ASN A 608 -1.14 -66.62 19.36
N SER A 609 -2.30 -66.47 18.72
CA SER A 609 -3.67 -66.24 19.25
C SER A 609 -4.04 -65.00 20.09
N THR A 610 -4.88 -64.14 19.48
CA THR A 610 -5.91 -63.23 20.04
C THR A 610 -7.10 -64.01 20.65
N PRO A 611 -8.17 -63.39 21.24
CA PRO A 611 -8.41 -62.02 21.76
C PRO A 611 -9.24 -61.96 23.08
N GLN A 612 -9.72 -60.75 23.46
CA GLN A 612 -10.72 -60.38 24.49
C GLN A 612 -10.17 -60.16 25.92
N GLY A 613 -10.54 -59.12 26.66
CA GLY A 613 -11.54 -58.06 26.52
C GLY A 613 -11.89 -57.54 27.94
N ASN A 614 -12.37 -56.28 28.03
CA ASN A 614 -13.07 -55.68 29.18
C ASN A 614 -12.21 -55.39 30.45
N GLN A 615 -12.39 -54.34 31.26
CA GLN A 615 -13.46 -53.33 31.40
C GLN A 615 -13.03 -52.25 32.44
N ASP A 616 -13.69 -51.10 32.36
CA ASP A 616 -14.17 -50.21 33.44
C ASP A 616 -13.22 -49.29 34.27
N ASP A 617 -13.39 -47.98 33.97
CA ASP A 617 -13.42 -46.73 34.76
C ASP A 617 -13.90 -46.82 36.26
N PRO A 618 -13.98 -45.73 37.09
CA PRO A 618 -13.52 -44.30 36.98
C PRO A 618 -12.97 -43.65 38.31
N VAL A 619 -12.68 -42.33 38.26
CA VAL A 619 -13.12 -41.22 39.20
C VAL A 619 -12.01 -40.27 39.74
N ALA A 620 -12.12 -38.98 39.31
CA ALA A 620 -11.96 -37.65 39.98
C ALA A 620 -10.65 -37.31 40.75
N SER A 621 -10.21 -36.06 40.94
CA SER A 621 -10.84 -34.71 40.94
C SER A 621 -9.77 -33.60 40.85
N ASP A 622 -10.22 -32.40 40.50
CA ASP A 622 -9.54 -31.10 40.44
C ASP A 622 -8.74 -30.68 41.68
N ASP A 623 -7.69 -29.86 41.51
CA ASP A 623 -7.65 -28.45 41.98
C ASP A 623 -6.25 -27.82 41.79
N ASP A 624 -6.26 -26.62 41.21
CA ASP A 624 -5.16 -25.65 41.10
C ASP A 624 -5.34 -24.58 42.21
N PRO A 625 -4.29 -23.87 42.68
CA PRO A 625 -4.36 -22.43 42.47
C PRO A 625 -3.03 -21.68 42.25
N ALA A 626 -3.23 -20.53 41.58
CA ALA A 626 -2.30 -19.47 41.19
C ALA A 626 -1.54 -18.73 42.33
N VAL A 627 -0.39 -18.14 41.98
CA VAL A 627 0.38 -17.18 42.79
C VAL A 627 0.61 -15.87 41.99
N ALA A 628 0.43 -14.74 42.68
CA ALA A 628 0.52 -13.35 42.20
C ALA A 628 1.97 -12.78 42.18
N PRO A 629 2.24 -11.63 41.51
CA PRO A 629 3.58 -11.07 41.34
C PRO A 629 3.96 -9.96 42.34
N ASP A 630 5.26 -9.84 42.62
CA ASP A 630 5.89 -8.90 43.56
C ASP A 630 6.09 -7.46 43.02
N ALA A 631 6.14 -6.50 43.96
CA ALA A 631 6.40 -5.06 43.77
C ALA A 631 7.91 -4.70 43.83
N PRO A 632 8.36 -3.54 43.28
CA PRO A 632 9.77 -3.14 43.32
C PRO A 632 10.11 -2.19 44.48
N SER A 633 11.33 -2.31 45.01
CA SER A 633 11.93 -1.40 45.99
C SER A 633 13.04 -0.55 45.38
N SER A 634 13.23 0.63 45.97
CA SER A 634 14.01 1.76 45.51
C SER A 634 15.43 1.86 46.10
N ALA A 635 16.27 2.60 45.37
CA ALA A 635 17.38 3.48 45.81
C ALA A 635 18.80 2.89 46.01
N GLY A 636 19.75 3.51 45.30
CA GLY A 636 21.20 3.35 45.49
C GLY A 636 22.00 4.33 44.61
N SER A 637 22.36 5.48 45.18
CA SER A 637 23.20 6.54 44.63
C SER A 637 24.68 6.17 44.54
N GLY A 638 25.40 6.66 43.52
CA GLY A 638 26.87 6.65 43.50
C GLY A 638 27.45 7.43 42.31
N ALA A 639 27.98 8.62 42.57
CA ALA A 639 28.68 9.48 41.61
C ALA A 639 30.18 9.19 41.62
N VAL A 640 30.83 9.08 40.45
CA VAL A 640 32.26 9.40 40.28
C VAL A 640 32.59 9.76 38.82
N ALA A 641 33.29 10.88 38.64
CA ALA A 641 34.11 11.28 37.48
C ALA A 641 35.26 12.17 38.05
N PRO A 642 36.32 12.59 37.32
CA PRO A 642 36.86 12.20 36.00
C PRO A 642 38.42 12.01 36.00
N TRP A 643 39.02 11.63 34.86
CA TRP A 643 40.41 11.97 34.51
C TRP A 643 40.54 12.36 33.01
N THR A 644 41.22 13.49 32.81
CA THR A 644 41.77 14.19 31.62
C THR A 644 42.82 13.38 30.82
N LEU A 645 43.18 13.67 29.54
CA LEU A 645 43.95 14.85 29.07
C LEU A 645 44.25 14.81 27.52
N LEU A 646 44.12 15.98 26.84
CA LEU A 646 44.93 16.65 25.76
C LEU A 646 45.53 15.91 24.52
N LEU A 647 45.89 16.51 23.36
CA LEU A 647 45.90 17.86 22.74
C LEU A 647 46.30 17.66 21.24
N LEU A 648 45.78 18.43 20.28
CA LEU A 648 46.58 19.33 19.41
C LEU A 648 45.67 20.10 18.42
N LEU A 649 45.80 21.43 18.46
CA LEU A 649 45.22 22.40 17.53
C LEU A 649 46.34 23.41 17.22
N MET A 650 46.52 23.74 15.94
CA MET A 650 46.89 25.05 15.36
C MET A 650 47.80 24.92 14.12
N LEU A 651 47.34 25.47 12.99
CA LEU A 651 48.10 26.38 12.12
C LEU A 651 47.15 27.14 11.15
N THR A 652 46.83 28.37 11.57
CA THR A 652 46.55 29.66 10.86
C THR A 652 46.30 29.76 9.34
N ALA A 653 45.11 30.30 9.01
CA ALA A 653 44.75 31.53 8.28
C ALA A 653 45.58 32.08 7.08
N GLY A 654 44.87 32.45 6.00
CA GLY A 654 45.34 33.49 5.06
C GLY A 654 44.46 33.85 3.85
N ARG A 655 43.79 35.02 3.94
CA ARG A 655 43.52 36.05 2.89
C ARG A 655 42.25 36.00 2.01
N TYR A 656 41.39 36.99 2.27
CA TYR A 656 40.49 37.70 1.33
C TYR A 656 41.24 38.78 0.53
N HIS A 657 40.91 38.99 -0.76
CA HIS A 657 40.75 40.30 -1.43
C HIS A 657 40.14 40.20 -2.86
N SER A 658 38.96 40.80 -3.01
CA SER A 658 38.41 41.66 -4.09
C SER A 658 38.76 41.45 -5.59
N ARG A 659 37.73 41.52 -6.47
CA ARG A 659 37.54 42.60 -7.48
C ARG A 659 36.23 42.50 -8.30
N PHE A 660 35.51 43.63 -8.34
CA PHE A 660 34.52 44.05 -9.33
C PHE A 660 35.24 44.59 -10.59
N HIS A 661 34.78 44.27 -11.81
CA HIS A 661 34.50 45.23 -12.89
C HIS A 661 33.90 44.58 -14.14
N ALA A 662 32.88 45.25 -14.68
CA ALA A 662 32.22 45.01 -15.97
C ALA A 662 32.97 45.68 -17.14
N ALA A 663 32.76 45.19 -18.37
CA ALA A 663 32.84 46.00 -19.61
C ALA A 663 32.16 45.32 -20.82
N PHE A 664 31.04 45.91 -21.24
CA PHE A 664 30.55 46.25 -22.59
C PHE A 664 31.07 45.54 -23.87
N ARG A 665 30.11 45.16 -24.74
CA ARG A 665 30.18 45.37 -26.20
C ARG A 665 28.82 45.79 -26.79
N PHE A 666 28.88 46.85 -27.60
CA PHE A 666 27.85 47.53 -28.42
C PHE A 666 27.86 46.94 -29.86
N LEU A 667 26.74 46.73 -30.57
CA LEU A 667 26.03 47.59 -31.59
C LEU A 667 25.55 46.64 -32.73
N PRO A 668 24.71 47.04 -33.72
CA PRO A 668 23.89 48.25 -33.87
C PRO A 668 22.41 48.00 -34.30
N ILE A 669 21.66 49.10 -34.30
CA ILE A 669 20.29 49.30 -34.79
C ILE A 669 20.29 49.48 -36.32
N GLY A 670 19.24 48.97 -36.96
CA GLY A 670 18.68 49.36 -38.26
C GLY A 670 17.19 49.08 -38.25
#